data_AF-A0A532VB65-F1
#
_entry.id   AF-A0A532VB65-F1
#
_cell.length_a   1.000
_cell.length_b   1.000
_cell.length_c   1.000
_cell.angle_alpha   90.00
_cell.angle_beta   90.00
_cell.angle_gamma   90.00
#
_symmetry.space_group_name_H-M   'P 1'
#
loop_
_entity.id
_entity.type
_entity.pdbx_description
1 polymer ?
#
loop_
_entity_poly.entity_id
_entity_poly.type
_entity_poly.pdbx_seq_one_letter_code
_entity_poly.pdbx_strand_id
1 'polypeptide(L)'
;MRSVAIFALTLTLGVNMTYAGRLKGFNPKEAQPELSYRLAEAEFTKIDSIGFVLQPTGYKTIYDVYSDYTESPQTPMFISADLCFHTLHLMVDYTVRIMEIEELLPKLEQLTAGMLQKAHKDWKRASGGLKEAVQAEYIYFAVGARLLGQEVELPKDIEKFVAKELARIEAHKGIQEIAFLPGVKEDYSQYVPRGHYTRSDDFRRYFKAMMWYGRLPLHVPKEGSDPVLPLQTALLLSMHLEGDVNLTQLWEEIYEPTAFFFGAAEDITPGLLLEEAREFFGKEVVADIIEDEIRMREFAAYLHKNIKPKILSEMAAFYPGQEPIEVPLSVRFMPQRFVPDSYIFTELVADRVTTYQGSRDPRPFTWGMTQLGPMRVFPRGLDVMAVLRWTEALKILKDEGDTEYTGYDEQFEKMVRWYASLSAAERRSSVYYRWFELFAAYKQSDAPAKADEEAWDRKKLTTALASWAELRHDAILYAKQSYTALGMAAPPGDEETPPPPLHLAVVEQASKLYAQMASCARTIAEFSANEDHDNPIRDTYLSFAETLNRLDTLARKQAYGEALTADEHEWLWNVAGRLSYMPRRLGEVVTGEADERMALVADVHTDVNTSQVLQEASGDPARLYVLVEIGGKLYVAQGGTYTYYEFKQPMADRLTDEAWQEMLGRGQAPAKPSWTNALFGR
;
A
#
# COMPACT_ATOMS: atom_id res chain seq x y z
N MET A 1 -14.13 26.05 66.31
CA MET A 1 -14.07 25.89 64.83
C MET A 1 -13.18 26.99 64.20
N ARG A 2 -11.85 26.90 64.35
CA ARG A 2 -10.87 27.73 63.59
C ARG A 2 -9.60 26.96 63.20
N SER A 3 -9.22 25.92 63.94
CA SER A 3 -8.01 25.12 63.71
C SER A 3 -8.06 24.17 62.50
N VAL A 4 -9.24 23.93 61.90
CA VAL A 4 -9.41 23.01 60.76
C VAL A 4 -9.12 23.69 59.41
N ALA A 5 -9.39 25.00 59.30
CA ALA A 5 -9.21 25.74 58.04
C ALA A 5 -7.74 25.90 57.61
N ILE A 6 -6.80 25.90 58.57
CA ILE A 6 -5.38 26.08 58.30
C ILE A 6 -4.78 24.83 57.62
N PHE A 7 -5.27 23.63 57.96
CA PHE A 7 -4.81 22.37 57.35
C PHE A 7 -5.33 22.16 55.92
N ALA A 8 -6.42 22.82 55.54
CA ALA A 8 -6.92 22.79 54.17
C ALA A 8 -6.09 23.71 53.24
N LEU A 9 -5.60 24.84 53.74
CA LEU A 9 -4.92 25.85 52.93
C LEU A 9 -3.48 25.46 52.55
N THR A 10 -2.80 24.64 53.36
CA THR A 10 -1.46 24.10 53.04
C THR A 10 -1.50 22.96 52.01
N LEU A 11 -2.64 22.28 51.83
CA LEU A 11 -2.78 21.25 50.79
C LEU A 11 -2.96 21.84 49.39
N THR A 12 -3.56 23.04 49.26
CA THR A 12 -3.67 23.77 47.98
C THR A 12 -2.43 24.56 47.59
N LEU A 13 -1.41 24.64 48.44
CA LEU A 13 -0.15 25.38 48.19
C LEU A 13 1.10 24.51 48.32
N GLY A 14 0.96 23.20 48.57
CA GLY A 14 2.07 22.24 48.64
C GLY A 14 2.31 21.42 47.37
N VAL A 15 1.36 21.36 46.44
CA VAL A 15 1.45 20.55 45.22
C VAL A 15 2.18 21.30 44.10
N ASN A 16 3.49 21.51 44.28
CA ASN A 16 4.35 22.02 43.20
C ASN A 16 5.81 21.51 43.24
N MET A 17 6.10 20.47 44.03
CA MET A 17 7.42 19.83 44.08
C MET A 17 7.33 18.31 44.23
N THR A 18 7.16 17.60 43.11
CA THR A 18 8.00 16.47 42.68
C THR A 18 7.62 16.03 41.24
N TYR A 19 7.91 16.88 40.24
CA TYR A 19 7.97 16.42 38.84
C TYR A 19 9.21 15.53 38.69
N ALA A 20 9.00 14.22 38.75
CA ALA A 20 10.06 13.21 38.84
C ALA A 20 10.00 12.17 37.71
N GLY A 21 9.47 12.54 36.54
CA GLY A 21 9.60 11.77 35.31
C GLY A 21 10.94 12.01 34.59
N ARG A 22 10.91 11.84 33.27
CA ARG A 22 12.10 11.84 32.39
C ARG A 22 12.81 13.21 32.34
N LEU A 23 12.16 14.28 32.79
CA LEU A 23 12.67 15.65 32.76
C LEU A 23 13.77 16.00 33.78
N LYS A 24 13.84 15.29 34.92
CA LYS A 24 14.87 15.47 35.98
C LYS A 24 15.24 16.94 36.32
N GLY A 25 14.26 17.83 36.39
CA GLY A 25 14.44 19.25 36.74
C GLY A 25 14.40 20.24 35.57
N PHE A 26 14.21 19.79 34.33
CA PHE A 26 13.75 20.66 33.24
C PHE A 26 12.25 20.92 33.39
N ASN A 27 11.81 22.19 33.39
CA ASN A 27 10.40 22.54 33.26
C ASN A 27 10.15 23.13 31.85
N PRO A 28 9.45 22.42 30.94
CA PRO A 28 9.16 22.92 29.59
C PRO A 28 8.48 24.29 29.58
N LYS A 29 7.63 24.60 30.56
CA LYS A 29 6.92 25.90 30.64
C LYS A 29 7.79 27.07 31.10
N GLU A 30 8.94 26.78 31.74
CA GLU A 30 9.92 27.80 32.13
C GLU A 30 11.01 27.96 31.08
N ALA A 31 11.43 26.86 30.45
CA ALA A 31 12.42 26.86 29.37
C ALA A 31 11.87 27.36 28.03
N GLN A 32 10.58 27.09 27.77
CA GLN A 32 9.85 27.35 26.53
C GLN A 32 8.41 27.81 26.85
N PRO A 33 8.22 29.01 27.43
CA PRO A 33 6.91 29.47 27.92
C PRO A 33 5.82 29.53 26.85
N GLU A 34 6.20 29.75 25.59
CA GLU A 34 5.32 29.79 24.41
C GLU A 34 4.53 28.50 24.19
N LEU A 35 5.06 27.35 24.63
CA LEU A 35 4.34 26.07 24.56
C LEU A 35 3.04 26.09 25.36
N SER A 36 2.92 26.96 26.37
CA SER A 36 1.69 27.15 27.16
C SER A 36 0.51 27.68 26.35
N TYR A 37 0.73 28.17 25.12
CA TYR A 37 -0.33 28.54 24.17
C TYR A 37 -0.70 27.40 23.21
N ARG A 38 0.10 26.32 23.12
CA ARG A 38 -0.07 25.21 22.18
C ARG A 38 -0.37 23.86 22.87
N LEU A 39 0.01 23.68 24.14
CA LEU A 39 -0.10 22.46 24.92
C LEU A 39 -0.85 22.71 26.23
N ALA A 40 -1.72 21.77 26.65
CA ALA A 40 -2.34 21.79 27.97
C ALA A 40 -1.60 20.87 28.97
N GLU A 41 -2.10 20.81 30.20
CA GLU A 41 -1.47 20.05 31.30
C GLU A 41 -1.33 18.55 30.99
N ALA A 42 -2.26 17.97 30.22
CA ALA A 42 -2.23 16.57 29.82
C ALA A 42 -1.04 16.26 28.90
N GLU A 43 -0.75 17.15 27.95
CA GLU A 43 0.37 17.04 27.03
C GLU A 43 1.71 17.24 27.74
N PHE A 44 1.85 18.24 28.64
CA PHE A 44 3.06 18.38 29.44
C PHE A 44 3.31 17.17 30.36
N THR A 45 2.24 16.62 30.98
CA THR A 45 2.32 15.38 31.76
C THR A 45 2.74 14.19 30.89
N LYS A 46 2.24 14.11 29.65
CA LYS A 46 2.64 13.08 28.68
C LYS A 46 4.13 13.17 28.36
N ILE A 47 4.61 14.38 28.05
CA ILE A 47 6.03 14.65 27.76
C ILE A 47 6.95 14.24 28.92
N ASP A 48 6.60 14.50 30.19
CA ASP A 48 7.42 14.01 31.33
C ASP A 48 7.39 12.48 31.47
N SER A 49 6.27 11.83 31.12
CA SER A 49 6.09 10.38 31.25
C SER A 49 6.80 9.55 30.18
N ILE A 50 6.67 9.92 28.89
CA ILE A 50 7.18 9.14 27.74
C ILE A 50 8.14 9.92 26.83
N GLY A 51 8.47 11.17 27.18
CA GLY A 51 9.41 12.03 26.45
C GLY A 51 8.86 12.70 25.19
N PHE A 52 7.61 12.43 24.79
CA PHE A 52 6.94 13.07 23.67
C PHE A 52 5.41 13.04 23.81
N VAL A 53 4.68 13.71 22.92
CA VAL A 53 3.22 13.64 22.80
C VAL A 53 2.77 13.92 21.37
N LEU A 54 1.67 13.28 20.97
CA LEU A 54 0.96 13.53 19.72
C LEU A 54 -0.30 14.39 19.94
N GLN A 55 -0.49 15.40 19.09
CA GLN A 55 -1.65 16.29 19.08
C GLN A 55 -2.33 16.22 17.70
N PRO A 56 -3.65 15.93 17.59
CA PRO A 56 -4.37 16.01 16.31
C PRO A 56 -4.36 17.44 15.76
N THR A 57 -4.28 17.59 14.44
CA THR A 57 -4.13 18.93 13.81
C THR A 57 -5.29 19.37 12.94
N GLY A 58 -5.87 18.46 12.14
CA GLY A 58 -6.84 18.82 11.09
C GLY A 58 -6.22 19.46 9.85
N TYR A 59 -4.88 19.52 9.74
CA TYR A 59 -4.21 19.82 8.48
C TYR A 59 -4.40 18.68 7.48
N LYS A 60 -4.16 18.95 6.19
CA LYS A 60 -4.33 17.94 5.14
C LYS A 60 -3.03 17.19 4.86
N THR A 61 -1.90 17.89 4.79
CA THR A 61 -0.58 17.29 4.51
C THR A 61 0.35 17.38 5.72
N ILE A 62 1.33 16.48 5.81
CA ILE A 62 2.42 16.63 6.79
C ILE A 62 3.22 17.92 6.55
N TYR A 63 3.29 18.41 5.30
CA TYR A 63 3.98 19.66 4.96
C TYR A 63 3.31 20.86 5.65
N ASP A 64 1.98 20.91 5.71
CA ASP A 64 1.21 21.95 6.41
C ASP A 64 1.65 22.09 7.88
N VAL A 65 1.92 20.95 8.56
CA VAL A 65 2.37 20.89 9.96
C VAL A 65 3.72 21.59 10.15
N TYR A 66 4.58 21.53 9.12
CA TYR A 66 5.88 22.22 9.06
C TYR A 66 5.74 23.67 8.57
N SER A 67 4.79 24.00 7.69
CA SER A 67 4.52 25.36 7.21
C SER A 67 3.91 26.28 8.29
N ASP A 68 2.89 25.83 9.04
CA ASP A 68 2.40 26.54 10.25
C ASP A 68 3.53 26.78 11.26
N TYR A 69 4.58 25.96 11.20
CA TYR A 69 5.73 26.09 12.06
C TYR A 69 6.76 27.13 11.57
N THR A 70 6.93 27.32 10.26
CA THR A 70 7.73 28.42 9.69
C THR A 70 7.17 29.82 9.98
N GLU A 71 5.87 29.94 10.23
CA GLU A 71 5.23 31.22 10.52
C GLU A 71 5.32 31.65 12.00
N SER A 72 5.86 30.79 12.88
CA SER A 72 5.97 31.06 14.33
C SER A 72 7.22 30.43 14.99
N PRO A 73 8.45 30.76 14.55
CA PRO A 73 9.67 30.10 15.01
C PRO A 73 10.06 30.49 16.45
N GLN A 74 9.66 29.68 17.43
CA GLN A 74 10.02 29.88 18.85
C GLN A 74 10.54 28.60 19.55
N THR A 75 10.28 27.41 19.00
CA THR A 75 10.84 26.11 19.42
C THR A 75 11.85 25.56 18.38
N PRO A 76 12.58 24.47 18.66
CA PRO A 76 13.30 23.77 17.61
C PRO A 76 12.35 22.96 16.70
N MET A 77 12.73 22.76 15.42
CA MET A 77 12.04 21.84 14.52
C MET A 77 12.57 20.40 14.67
N PHE A 78 11.69 19.40 14.54
CA PHE A 78 12.02 17.98 14.46
C PHE A 78 11.64 17.42 13.08
N ILE A 79 12.64 17.07 12.27
CA ILE A 79 12.45 16.40 10.98
C ILE A 79 12.27 14.90 11.25
N SER A 80 11.04 14.41 11.08
CA SER A 80 10.70 13.01 11.29
C SER A 80 10.95 12.14 10.06
N ALA A 81 11.07 10.83 10.28
CA ALA A 81 11.12 9.85 9.20
C ALA A 81 9.83 9.84 8.35
N ASP A 82 8.69 10.18 8.98
CA ASP A 82 7.35 10.22 8.37
C ASP A 82 7.30 11.14 7.14
N LEU A 83 7.94 12.30 7.24
CA LEU A 83 8.03 13.28 6.14
C LEU A 83 8.74 12.69 4.91
N CYS A 84 9.72 11.81 5.13
CA CYS A 84 10.46 11.16 4.06
C CYS A 84 9.66 10.01 3.43
N PHE A 85 8.95 9.20 4.25
CA PHE A 85 8.04 8.16 3.75
C PHE A 85 6.93 8.75 2.89
N HIS A 86 6.21 9.77 3.38
CA HIS A 86 5.11 10.41 2.66
C HIS A 86 5.56 11.04 1.34
N THR A 87 6.76 11.66 1.33
CA THR A 87 7.33 12.23 0.10
C THR A 87 7.68 11.13 -0.92
N LEU A 88 8.21 9.98 -0.49
CA LEU A 88 8.50 8.87 -1.40
C LEU A 88 7.20 8.22 -1.93
N HIS A 89 6.19 8.04 -1.09
CA HIS A 89 4.85 7.55 -1.48
C HIS A 89 4.31 8.42 -2.62
N LEU A 90 4.13 9.72 -2.39
CA LEU A 90 3.64 10.65 -3.41
C LEU A 90 4.48 10.58 -4.69
N MET A 91 5.82 10.54 -4.58
CA MET A 91 6.67 10.45 -5.77
C MET A 91 6.45 9.16 -6.57
N VAL A 92 6.27 8.00 -5.92
CA VAL A 92 5.97 6.72 -6.59
C VAL A 92 4.59 6.75 -7.22
N ASP A 93 3.57 7.16 -6.46
CA ASP A 93 2.21 7.37 -6.93
C ASP A 93 2.15 8.26 -8.18
N TYR A 94 2.81 9.44 -8.20
CA TYR A 94 2.90 10.25 -9.42
C TYR A 94 3.67 9.57 -10.54
N THR A 95 4.74 8.83 -10.26
CA THR A 95 5.51 8.14 -11.31
C THR A 95 4.65 7.09 -12.02
N VAL A 96 3.83 6.37 -11.26
CA VAL A 96 2.85 5.40 -11.78
C VAL A 96 1.74 6.12 -12.56
N ARG A 97 1.22 7.26 -12.06
CA ARG A 97 0.26 8.12 -12.80
C ARG A 97 0.75 8.48 -14.20
N ILE A 98 2.02 8.87 -14.35
CA ILE A 98 2.59 9.25 -15.66
C ILE A 98 2.62 8.04 -16.59
N MET A 99 3.31 6.98 -16.12
CA MET A 99 3.56 5.74 -16.85
C MET A 99 2.26 5.13 -17.40
N GLU A 100 1.21 5.05 -16.59
CA GLU A 100 -0.01 4.34 -16.98
C GLU A 100 -0.84 5.04 -18.05
N ILE A 101 -0.79 6.37 -18.16
CA ILE A 101 -1.53 7.14 -19.17
C ILE A 101 -0.68 7.50 -20.38
N GLU A 102 0.55 7.94 -20.17
CA GLU A 102 1.41 8.38 -21.28
C GLU A 102 2.00 7.19 -22.05
N GLU A 103 2.22 6.04 -21.38
CA GLU A 103 2.77 4.84 -22.02
C GLU A 103 1.82 3.63 -22.03
N LEU A 104 1.32 3.19 -20.87
CA LEU A 104 0.75 1.83 -20.79
C LEU A 104 -0.65 1.73 -21.41
N LEU A 105 -1.51 2.73 -21.26
CA LEU A 105 -2.84 2.73 -21.89
C LEU A 105 -2.74 2.70 -23.44
N PRO A 106 -1.96 3.56 -24.13
CA PRO A 106 -1.75 3.45 -25.58
C PRO A 106 -1.19 2.09 -26.02
N LYS A 107 -0.31 1.46 -25.23
CA LYS A 107 0.21 0.11 -25.51
C LYS A 107 -0.90 -0.95 -25.33
N LEU A 108 -1.70 -0.85 -24.26
CA LEU A 108 -2.78 -1.76 -23.93
C LEU A 108 -3.94 -1.72 -24.94
N GLU A 109 -4.26 -0.53 -25.46
CA GLU A 109 -5.23 -0.36 -26.55
C GLU A 109 -4.76 -1.06 -27.84
N GLN A 110 -3.49 -0.91 -28.22
CA GLN A 110 -2.90 -1.57 -29.39
C GLN A 110 -2.83 -3.09 -29.21
N LEU A 111 -2.37 -3.57 -28.06
CA LEU A 111 -2.31 -4.98 -27.71
C LEU A 111 -3.70 -5.62 -27.77
N THR A 112 -4.69 -4.99 -27.15
CA THR A 112 -6.09 -5.44 -27.15
C THR A 112 -6.65 -5.53 -28.57
N ALA A 113 -6.48 -4.49 -29.39
CA ALA A 113 -6.97 -4.47 -30.76
C ALA A 113 -6.28 -5.53 -31.64
N GLY A 114 -4.98 -5.76 -31.44
CA GLY A 114 -4.21 -6.81 -32.11
C GLY A 114 -4.70 -8.21 -31.76
N MET A 115 -4.77 -8.55 -30.47
CA MET A 115 -5.28 -9.85 -29.99
C MET A 115 -6.71 -10.10 -30.45
N LEU A 116 -7.59 -9.09 -30.34
CA LEU A 116 -8.97 -9.14 -30.84
C LEU A 116 -9.03 -9.46 -32.34
N GLN A 117 -8.14 -8.90 -33.16
CA GLN A 117 -8.09 -9.17 -34.59
C GLN A 117 -7.69 -10.62 -34.88
N LYS A 118 -6.75 -11.20 -34.10
CA LYS A 118 -6.34 -12.61 -34.21
C LYS A 118 -7.51 -13.53 -33.87
N ALA A 119 -8.09 -13.37 -32.68
CA ALA A 119 -9.22 -14.15 -32.20
C ALA A 119 -10.44 -14.08 -33.16
N HIS A 120 -10.76 -12.90 -33.69
CA HIS A 120 -11.85 -12.71 -34.66
C HIS A 120 -11.61 -13.42 -36.00
N LYS A 121 -10.37 -13.39 -36.50
CA LYS A 121 -9.96 -14.04 -37.76
C LYS A 121 -10.11 -15.56 -37.67
N ASP A 122 -9.73 -16.13 -36.53
CA ASP A 122 -9.77 -17.58 -36.34
C ASP A 122 -11.15 -18.06 -35.85
N TRP A 123 -11.93 -17.24 -35.12
CA TRP A 123 -13.35 -17.51 -34.86
C TRP A 123 -14.18 -17.68 -36.14
N LYS A 124 -13.87 -16.89 -37.19
CA LYS A 124 -14.47 -17.04 -38.53
C LYS A 124 -14.10 -18.35 -39.25
N ARG A 125 -13.11 -19.08 -38.76
CA ARG A 125 -12.54 -20.32 -39.35
C ARG A 125 -12.79 -21.54 -38.48
N ALA A 126 -13.08 -21.34 -37.19
CA ALA A 126 -13.17 -22.38 -36.20
C ALA A 126 -14.28 -23.41 -36.49
N SER A 127 -13.90 -24.68 -36.40
CA SER A 127 -14.76 -25.86 -36.50
C SER A 127 -14.15 -26.95 -35.61
N GLY A 128 -14.84 -28.08 -35.44
CA GLY A 128 -14.42 -29.09 -34.46
C GLY A 128 -14.59 -28.60 -33.01
N GLY A 129 -13.88 -29.24 -32.08
CA GLY A 129 -13.95 -28.99 -30.64
C GLY A 129 -13.38 -27.63 -30.22
N LEU A 130 -12.40 -27.07 -30.95
CA LEU A 130 -11.81 -25.77 -30.62
C LEU A 130 -12.77 -24.58 -30.77
N LYS A 131 -13.94 -24.77 -31.39
CA LYS A 131 -14.90 -23.69 -31.63
C LYS A 131 -15.31 -22.93 -30.36
N GLU A 132 -15.44 -23.62 -29.22
CA GLU A 132 -15.82 -22.97 -27.96
C GLU A 132 -14.66 -22.16 -27.36
N ALA A 133 -13.43 -22.68 -27.41
CA ALA A 133 -12.25 -21.98 -26.91
C ALA A 133 -11.91 -20.73 -27.73
N VAL A 134 -11.97 -20.82 -29.06
CA VAL A 134 -11.78 -19.65 -29.95
C VAL A 134 -12.92 -18.62 -29.79
N GLN A 135 -14.15 -19.07 -29.48
CA GLN A 135 -15.25 -18.17 -29.15
C GLN A 135 -15.04 -17.48 -27.79
N ALA A 136 -14.55 -18.21 -26.79
CA ALA A 136 -14.23 -17.66 -25.48
C ALA A 136 -13.12 -16.61 -25.56
N GLU A 137 -12.06 -16.86 -26.33
CA GLU A 137 -11.01 -15.89 -26.63
C GLU A 137 -11.56 -14.62 -27.30
N TYR A 138 -12.40 -14.78 -28.34
CA TYR A 138 -12.98 -13.63 -29.04
C TYR A 138 -13.89 -12.79 -28.12
N ILE A 139 -14.65 -13.42 -27.22
CA ILE A 139 -15.43 -12.71 -26.19
C ILE A 139 -14.51 -12.01 -25.18
N TYR A 140 -13.45 -12.68 -24.72
CA TYR A 140 -12.50 -12.17 -23.73
C TYR A 140 -11.85 -10.84 -24.16
N PHE A 141 -11.30 -10.79 -25.38
CA PHE A 141 -10.73 -9.55 -25.92
C PHE A 141 -11.79 -8.53 -26.36
N ALA A 142 -13.00 -8.97 -26.75
CA ALA A 142 -14.09 -8.05 -27.09
C ALA A 142 -14.66 -7.31 -25.85
N VAL A 143 -14.68 -7.95 -24.68
CA VAL A 143 -14.96 -7.25 -23.40
C VAL A 143 -13.86 -6.23 -23.12
N GLY A 144 -12.58 -6.64 -23.14
CA GLY A 144 -11.45 -5.73 -22.90
C GLY A 144 -11.44 -4.51 -23.85
N ALA A 145 -11.68 -4.72 -25.14
CA ALA A 145 -11.77 -3.64 -26.13
C ALA A 145 -12.90 -2.65 -25.82
N ARG A 146 -14.09 -3.14 -25.41
CA ARG A 146 -15.23 -2.28 -25.02
C ARG A 146 -14.98 -1.57 -23.68
N LEU A 147 -14.25 -2.17 -22.74
CA LEU A 147 -13.79 -1.50 -21.50
C LEU A 147 -12.77 -0.39 -21.82
N LEU A 148 -11.92 -0.59 -22.82
CA LEU A 148 -11.06 0.42 -23.42
C LEU A 148 -11.81 1.40 -24.35
N GLY A 149 -13.15 1.35 -24.42
CA GLY A 149 -13.95 2.29 -25.22
C GLY A 149 -13.78 2.16 -26.74
N GLN A 150 -13.17 1.07 -27.22
CA GLN A 150 -12.95 0.84 -28.66
C GLN A 150 -14.26 0.46 -29.36
N GLU A 151 -14.56 1.12 -30.48
CA GLU A 151 -15.73 0.80 -31.31
C GLU A 151 -15.49 -0.51 -32.09
N VAL A 152 -16.09 -1.60 -31.61
CA VAL A 152 -15.99 -2.93 -32.21
C VAL A 152 -17.35 -3.42 -32.67
N GLU A 153 -17.53 -3.67 -33.96
CA GLU A 153 -18.70 -4.38 -34.50
C GLU A 153 -18.62 -5.88 -34.14
N LEU A 154 -19.61 -6.37 -33.37
CA LEU A 154 -19.67 -7.77 -32.94
C LEU A 154 -20.85 -8.51 -33.57
N PRO A 155 -20.70 -9.79 -33.95
CA PRO A 155 -21.83 -10.66 -34.26
C PRO A 155 -22.80 -10.76 -33.07
N LYS A 156 -24.10 -10.88 -33.32
CA LYS A 156 -25.13 -10.94 -32.25
C LYS A 156 -24.89 -12.06 -31.23
N ASP A 157 -24.33 -13.18 -31.67
CA ASP A 157 -23.98 -14.31 -30.80
C ASP A 157 -22.73 -14.08 -29.93
N ILE A 158 -21.98 -13.00 -30.16
CA ILE A 158 -20.83 -12.57 -29.36
C ILE A 158 -21.24 -11.37 -28.47
N GLU A 159 -21.91 -10.37 -29.05
CA GLU A 159 -22.45 -9.20 -28.33
C GLU A 159 -23.31 -9.60 -27.13
N LYS A 160 -24.11 -10.67 -27.22
CA LYS A 160 -24.94 -11.16 -26.11
C LYS A 160 -24.16 -11.58 -24.86
N PHE A 161 -22.90 -12.01 -25.02
CA PHE A 161 -22.01 -12.33 -23.90
C PHE A 161 -21.29 -11.06 -23.43
N VAL A 162 -20.69 -10.31 -24.36
CA VAL A 162 -19.95 -9.07 -24.07
C VAL A 162 -20.82 -8.07 -23.30
N ALA A 163 -22.03 -7.77 -23.79
CA ALA A 163 -22.96 -6.85 -23.12
C ALA A 163 -23.43 -7.36 -21.74
N LYS A 164 -23.48 -8.68 -21.51
CA LYS A 164 -23.83 -9.26 -20.20
C LYS A 164 -22.68 -9.09 -19.21
N GLU A 165 -21.43 -9.26 -19.63
CA GLU A 165 -20.26 -9.05 -18.78
C GLU A 165 -20.05 -7.57 -18.46
N LEU A 166 -20.15 -6.68 -19.45
CA LEU A 166 -20.13 -5.23 -19.24
C LEU A 166 -21.22 -4.79 -18.25
N ALA A 167 -22.46 -5.28 -18.40
CA ALA A 167 -23.56 -4.95 -17.47
C ALA A 167 -23.36 -5.50 -16.04
N ARG A 168 -22.47 -6.48 -15.84
CA ARG A 168 -22.10 -6.99 -14.51
C ARG A 168 -20.95 -6.17 -13.91
N ILE A 169 -19.97 -5.81 -14.74
CA ILE A 169 -18.87 -4.91 -14.40
C ILE A 169 -19.43 -3.57 -13.91
N GLU A 170 -20.32 -2.90 -14.66
CA GLU A 170 -20.95 -1.63 -14.23
C GLU A 170 -21.92 -1.77 -13.04
N ALA A 171 -22.38 -2.99 -12.74
CA ALA A 171 -23.30 -3.23 -11.62
C ALA A 171 -22.58 -3.53 -10.29
N HIS A 172 -21.30 -3.90 -10.34
CA HIS A 172 -20.45 -4.22 -9.18
C HIS A 172 -21.00 -5.28 -8.19
N LYS A 173 -21.91 -6.16 -8.66
CA LYS A 173 -22.67 -7.09 -7.80
C LYS A 173 -21.91 -8.35 -7.42
N GLY A 174 -20.84 -8.19 -6.66
CA GLY A 174 -20.12 -9.27 -5.95
C GLY A 174 -19.74 -10.45 -6.84
N ILE A 175 -19.71 -11.65 -6.26
CA ILE A 175 -19.28 -12.88 -6.93
C ILE A 175 -20.39 -13.46 -7.83
N GLN A 176 -20.13 -13.61 -9.12
CA GLN A 176 -21.02 -14.29 -10.08
C GLN A 176 -20.23 -15.13 -11.10
N GLU A 177 -20.91 -16.08 -11.76
CA GLU A 177 -20.32 -16.96 -12.80
C GLU A 177 -20.20 -16.26 -14.17
N ILE A 178 -19.04 -16.33 -14.82
CA ILE A 178 -18.72 -15.72 -16.13
C ILE A 178 -19.62 -16.28 -17.23
N ALA A 179 -20.22 -15.42 -18.07
CA ALA A 179 -21.25 -15.87 -19.02
C ALA A 179 -20.78 -16.82 -20.14
N PHE A 180 -19.48 -16.92 -20.39
CA PHE A 180 -18.89 -17.68 -21.50
C PHE A 180 -17.83 -18.71 -21.07
N LEU A 181 -17.56 -18.83 -19.76
CA LEU A 181 -16.66 -19.83 -19.17
C LEU A 181 -17.39 -20.53 -18.01
N PRO A 182 -18.10 -21.64 -18.28
CA PRO A 182 -18.85 -22.35 -17.25
C PRO A 182 -17.99 -22.76 -16.05
N GLY A 183 -18.52 -22.60 -14.85
CA GLY A 183 -17.82 -22.87 -13.59
C GLY A 183 -16.90 -21.74 -13.09
N VAL A 184 -16.40 -20.86 -13.99
CA VAL A 184 -15.51 -19.75 -13.61
C VAL A 184 -16.33 -18.63 -12.95
N LYS A 185 -15.84 -18.09 -11.83
CA LYS A 185 -16.49 -17.00 -11.08
C LYS A 185 -15.56 -15.81 -10.92
N GLU A 186 -16.14 -14.62 -10.93
CA GLU A 186 -15.44 -13.36 -10.69
C GLU A 186 -16.20 -12.50 -9.66
N ASP A 187 -15.47 -11.74 -8.85
CA ASP A 187 -16.00 -10.72 -7.96
C ASP A 187 -16.07 -9.36 -8.68
N TYR A 188 -17.24 -9.05 -9.23
CA TYR A 188 -17.48 -7.81 -9.95
C TYR A 188 -17.41 -6.56 -9.04
N SER A 189 -17.39 -6.71 -7.71
CA SER A 189 -17.15 -5.57 -6.79
C SER A 189 -15.72 -5.03 -6.86
N GLN A 190 -14.79 -5.80 -7.43
CA GLN A 190 -13.41 -5.37 -7.66
C GLN A 190 -13.29 -4.34 -8.79
N TYR A 191 -14.29 -4.20 -9.65
CA TYR A 191 -14.24 -3.32 -10.83
C TYR A 191 -14.65 -1.85 -10.51
N VAL A 192 -14.68 -1.47 -9.23
CA VAL A 192 -14.87 -0.08 -8.74
C VAL A 192 -13.49 0.60 -8.54
N PRO A 193 -13.16 1.73 -9.22
CA PRO A 193 -11.87 2.44 -9.03
C PRO A 193 -11.74 3.17 -7.65
N ARG A 194 -10.55 3.20 -7.00
CA ARG A 194 -10.25 3.78 -5.64
C ARG A 194 -8.75 4.26 -5.50
N GLY A 195 -8.38 5.51 -5.09
CA GLY A 195 -6.98 6.12 -5.14
C GLY A 195 -6.68 7.35 -6.09
N HIS A 196 -5.87 7.21 -7.18
CA HIS A 196 -5.69 8.17 -8.33
C HIS A 196 -6.28 8.04 -9.83
N TYR A 197 -7.24 7.17 -10.24
CA TYR A 197 -7.93 7.03 -11.55
C TYR A 197 -9.40 7.50 -11.81
N THR A 198 -10.32 7.81 -10.85
CA THR A 198 -11.59 8.49 -11.24
C THR A 198 -11.31 9.90 -11.80
N ARG A 199 -10.05 10.35 -11.73
CA ARG A 199 -9.16 10.66 -12.88
C ARG A 199 -9.83 11.27 -14.11
N SER A 200 -9.48 10.72 -15.25
CA SER A 200 -10.16 10.90 -16.53
C SER A 200 -11.02 9.67 -16.83
N ASP A 201 -11.71 9.66 -17.96
CA ASP A 201 -12.27 8.42 -18.50
C ASP A 201 -11.17 7.45 -18.94
N ASP A 202 -10.01 7.93 -19.36
CA ASP A 202 -8.86 7.11 -19.79
C ASP A 202 -8.35 6.22 -18.65
N PHE A 203 -8.14 6.81 -17.48
CA PHE A 203 -7.81 6.08 -16.26
C PHE A 203 -8.92 5.08 -15.86
N ARG A 204 -10.22 5.46 -15.96
CA ARG A 204 -11.35 4.51 -15.72
C ARG A 204 -11.35 3.33 -16.71
N ARG A 205 -11.04 3.58 -17.98
CA ARG A 205 -10.95 2.57 -19.05
C ARG A 205 -9.78 1.62 -18.80
N TYR A 206 -8.60 2.17 -18.54
CA TYR A 206 -7.38 1.43 -18.19
C TYR A 206 -7.61 0.49 -17.00
N PHE A 207 -8.15 1.00 -15.89
CA PHE A 207 -8.47 0.21 -14.70
C PHE A 207 -9.31 -1.02 -14.99
N LYS A 208 -10.46 -0.83 -15.64
CA LYS A 208 -11.41 -1.91 -15.87
C LYS A 208 -10.83 -2.96 -16.82
N ALA A 209 -10.05 -2.54 -17.81
CA ALA A 209 -9.34 -3.44 -18.72
C ALA A 209 -8.20 -4.22 -18.03
N MET A 210 -7.36 -3.55 -17.22
CA MET A 210 -6.29 -4.22 -16.46
C MET A 210 -6.85 -5.16 -15.40
N MET A 211 -7.95 -4.80 -14.72
CA MET A 211 -8.66 -5.69 -13.82
C MET A 211 -9.25 -6.90 -14.55
N TRP A 212 -9.86 -6.71 -15.72
CA TRP A 212 -10.34 -7.82 -16.56
C TRP A 212 -9.22 -8.79 -16.95
N TYR A 213 -8.08 -8.27 -17.43
CA TYR A 213 -6.96 -9.10 -17.88
C TYR A 213 -6.12 -9.71 -16.75
N GLY A 214 -6.07 -9.07 -15.58
CA GLY A 214 -5.29 -9.52 -14.41
C GLY A 214 -6.06 -10.34 -13.39
N ARG A 215 -7.40 -10.29 -13.40
CA ARG A 215 -8.25 -11.06 -12.50
C ARG A 215 -8.84 -12.32 -13.10
N LEU A 216 -9.49 -12.25 -14.26
CA LEU A 216 -10.30 -13.35 -14.81
C LEU A 216 -9.43 -14.61 -15.02
N PRO A 217 -9.61 -15.67 -14.21
CA PRO A 217 -8.71 -16.82 -14.24
C PRO A 217 -9.09 -17.80 -15.35
N LEU A 218 -8.10 -18.20 -16.14
CA LEU A 218 -8.21 -19.36 -17.02
C LEU A 218 -7.64 -20.56 -16.29
N HIS A 219 -8.49 -21.21 -15.47
CA HIS A 219 -8.07 -22.30 -14.58
C HIS A 219 -7.45 -23.49 -15.32
N VAL A 220 -6.41 -24.07 -14.71
CA VAL A 220 -5.85 -25.36 -15.10
C VAL A 220 -6.69 -26.47 -14.42
N PRO A 221 -7.40 -27.33 -15.17
CA PRO A 221 -8.33 -28.30 -14.60
C PRO A 221 -7.62 -29.30 -13.68
N LYS A 222 -8.23 -29.62 -12.53
CA LYS A 222 -7.65 -30.46 -11.47
C LYS A 222 -8.23 -31.87 -11.47
N GLU A 223 -9.56 -31.98 -11.66
CA GLU A 223 -10.28 -33.24 -11.66
C GLU A 223 -10.89 -33.58 -13.04
N GLY A 224 -11.29 -34.84 -13.22
CA GLY A 224 -11.86 -35.34 -14.48
C GLY A 224 -13.20 -34.71 -14.88
N SER A 225 -13.89 -34.05 -13.94
CA SER A 225 -15.12 -33.27 -14.19
C SER A 225 -14.87 -31.82 -14.59
N ASP A 226 -13.66 -31.30 -14.38
CA ASP A 226 -13.38 -29.89 -14.62
C ASP A 226 -13.32 -29.60 -16.13
N PRO A 227 -13.82 -28.44 -16.58
CA PRO A 227 -13.79 -28.07 -17.99
C PRO A 227 -12.35 -27.77 -18.44
N VAL A 228 -11.92 -28.37 -19.56
CA VAL A 228 -10.64 -28.03 -20.20
C VAL A 228 -10.68 -26.69 -20.95
N LEU A 229 -11.87 -26.15 -21.21
CA LEU A 229 -12.13 -24.93 -21.98
C LEU A 229 -11.25 -23.72 -21.57
N PRO A 230 -11.02 -23.41 -20.27
CA PRO A 230 -10.19 -22.26 -19.90
C PRO A 230 -8.73 -22.47 -20.29
N LEU A 231 -8.15 -23.65 -20.04
CA LEU A 231 -6.78 -24.00 -20.46
C LEU A 231 -6.62 -24.02 -21.99
N GLN A 232 -7.61 -24.51 -22.72
CA GLN A 232 -7.62 -24.45 -24.19
C GLN A 232 -7.64 -23.00 -24.69
N THR A 233 -8.45 -22.14 -24.07
CA THR A 233 -8.51 -20.69 -24.37
C THR A 233 -7.19 -20.00 -24.05
N ALA A 234 -6.53 -20.38 -22.95
CA ALA A 234 -5.24 -19.86 -22.53
C ALA A 234 -4.11 -20.22 -23.51
N LEU A 235 -4.07 -21.46 -24.02
CA LEU A 235 -3.09 -21.86 -25.02
C LEU A 235 -3.29 -21.13 -26.35
N LEU A 236 -4.53 -20.96 -26.81
CA LEU A 236 -4.85 -20.23 -28.04
C LEU A 236 -4.41 -18.76 -27.97
N LEU A 237 -4.76 -18.04 -26.90
CA LEU A 237 -4.35 -16.64 -26.75
C LEU A 237 -2.84 -16.48 -26.56
N SER A 238 -2.17 -17.47 -25.96
CA SER A 238 -0.71 -17.44 -25.83
C SER A 238 -0.04 -17.62 -27.19
N MET A 239 -0.54 -18.55 -28.03
CA MET A 239 -0.07 -18.73 -29.41
C MET A 239 -0.35 -17.50 -30.29
N HIS A 240 -1.46 -16.79 -30.08
CA HIS A 240 -1.75 -15.54 -30.79
C HIS A 240 -0.85 -14.37 -30.38
N LEU A 241 -0.41 -14.33 -29.11
CA LEU A 241 0.55 -13.37 -28.60
C LEU A 241 1.95 -13.65 -29.18
N GLU A 242 2.51 -14.82 -28.90
CA GLU A 242 3.85 -15.22 -29.34
C GLU A 242 3.99 -15.25 -30.88
N GLY A 243 2.90 -15.58 -31.58
CA GLY A 243 2.81 -15.53 -33.04
C GLY A 243 2.78 -14.12 -33.66
N ASP A 244 3.00 -13.06 -32.89
CA ASP A 244 3.25 -11.70 -33.39
C ASP A 244 4.24 -10.94 -32.49
N VAL A 245 5.46 -10.73 -32.99
CA VAL A 245 6.53 -10.05 -32.26
C VAL A 245 6.12 -8.68 -31.71
N ASN A 246 5.23 -7.95 -32.40
CA ASN A 246 4.76 -6.64 -31.94
C ASN A 246 3.80 -6.77 -30.75
N LEU A 247 2.98 -7.84 -30.70
CA LEU A 247 2.06 -8.09 -29.59
C LEU A 247 2.81 -8.62 -28.37
N THR A 248 3.79 -9.51 -28.56
CA THR A 248 4.73 -9.91 -27.50
C THR A 248 5.43 -8.68 -26.90
N GLN A 249 6.04 -7.83 -27.74
CA GLN A 249 6.71 -6.61 -27.27
C GLN A 249 5.76 -5.66 -26.53
N LEU A 250 4.55 -5.41 -27.06
CA LEU A 250 3.56 -4.58 -26.38
C LEU A 250 3.11 -5.17 -25.02
N TRP A 251 3.10 -6.49 -24.87
CA TRP A 251 2.80 -7.15 -23.60
C TRP A 251 3.94 -6.99 -22.60
N GLU A 252 5.19 -7.21 -23.03
CA GLU A 252 6.40 -7.02 -22.22
C GLU A 252 6.54 -5.57 -21.74
N GLU A 253 6.32 -4.59 -22.63
CA GLU A 253 6.36 -3.16 -22.32
C GLU A 253 5.25 -2.66 -21.37
N ILE A 254 4.21 -3.48 -21.10
CA ILE A 254 3.19 -3.23 -20.06
C ILE A 254 3.53 -4.00 -18.78
N TYR A 255 4.02 -5.23 -18.94
CA TYR A 255 4.30 -6.13 -17.82
C TYR A 255 5.54 -5.69 -17.02
N GLU A 256 6.67 -5.40 -17.67
CA GLU A 256 7.94 -5.12 -16.99
C GLU A 256 7.90 -3.86 -16.10
N PRO A 257 7.35 -2.71 -16.53
CA PRO A 257 7.29 -1.52 -15.66
C PRO A 257 6.43 -1.73 -14.41
N THR A 258 5.28 -2.39 -14.57
CA THR A 258 4.40 -2.70 -13.44
C THR A 258 4.96 -3.82 -12.54
N ALA A 259 5.81 -4.70 -13.07
CA ALA A 259 6.57 -5.68 -12.28
C ALA A 259 7.74 -5.03 -11.51
N PHE A 260 8.42 -4.04 -12.09
CA PHE A 260 9.47 -3.26 -11.42
C PHE A 260 8.94 -2.51 -10.17
N PHE A 261 7.76 -1.90 -10.26
CA PHE A 261 7.16 -1.24 -9.09
C PHE A 261 6.62 -2.26 -8.07
N PHE A 262 5.79 -3.22 -8.49
CA PHE A 262 4.95 -4.00 -7.57
C PHE A 262 5.35 -5.47 -7.38
N GLY A 263 6.33 -5.97 -8.13
CA GLY A 263 6.78 -7.36 -8.12
C GLY A 263 6.23 -8.18 -9.28
N ALA A 264 6.87 -9.31 -9.57
CA ALA A 264 6.38 -10.25 -10.58
C ALA A 264 5.04 -10.90 -10.17
N ALA A 265 4.30 -11.43 -11.15
CA ALA A 265 3.16 -12.30 -10.91
C ALA A 265 3.60 -13.71 -10.46
N GLU A 266 2.66 -14.46 -9.90
CA GLU A 266 2.81 -15.89 -9.54
C GLU A 266 1.83 -16.81 -10.30
N ASP A 267 0.70 -16.28 -10.79
CA ASP A 267 -0.13 -16.94 -11.80
C ASP A 267 0.66 -17.14 -13.11
N ILE A 268 0.27 -18.16 -13.89
CA ILE A 268 0.94 -18.49 -15.15
C ILE A 268 0.70 -17.35 -16.16
N THR A 269 1.78 -16.80 -16.72
CA THR A 269 1.74 -15.83 -17.82
C THR A 269 1.62 -16.53 -19.17
N PRO A 270 1.18 -15.84 -20.25
CA PRO A 270 1.08 -16.47 -21.58
C PRO A 270 2.39 -17.09 -22.09
N GLY A 271 3.52 -16.42 -21.84
CA GLY A 271 4.86 -16.94 -22.20
C GLY A 271 5.25 -18.19 -21.42
N LEU A 272 5.08 -18.18 -20.09
CA LEU A 272 5.38 -19.33 -19.23
C LEU A 272 4.53 -20.56 -19.59
N LEU A 273 3.26 -20.36 -19.96
CA LEU A 273 2.39 -21.44 -20.41
C LEU A 273 2.95 -22.15 -21.65
N LEU A 274 3.51 -21.41 -22.61
CA LEU A 274 4.09 -21.98 -23.83
C LEU A 274 5.48 -22.60 -23.61
N GLU A 275 6.28 -22.04 -22.69
CA GLU A 275 7.54 -22.67 -22.25
C GLU A 275 7.27 -24.05 -21.63
N GLU A 276 6.39 -24.12 -20.64
CA GLU A 276 5.98 -25.37 -19.98
C GLU A 276 5.28 -26.34 -20.95
N ALA A 277 4.49 -25.85 -21.91
CA ALA A 277 3.89 -26.69 -22.94
C ALA A 277 4.92 -27.26 -23.91
N ARG A 278 5.94 -26.49 -24.31
CA ARG A 278 7.05 -26.97 -25.17
C ARG A 278 7.87 -28.04 -24.48
N GLU A 279 8.21 -27.85 -23.21
CA GLU A 279 8.93 -28.86 -22.40
C GLU A 279 8.09 -30.13 -22.25
N PHE A 280 6.79 -30.00 -21.92
CA PHE A 280 5.92 -31.16 -21.75
C PHE A 280 5.66 -31.96 -23.05
N PHE A 281 5.35 -31.28 -24.16
CA PHE A 281 5.05 -31.94 -25.43
C PHE A 281 6.29 -32.27 -26.27
N GLY A 282 7.46 -31.71 -25.94
CA GLY A 282 8.73 -31.85 -26.67
C GLY A 282 8.75 -31.17 -28.05
N LYS A 283 7.87 -30.19 -28.28
CA LYS A 283 7.62 -29.52 -29.58
C LYS A 283 6.68 -28.32 -29.40
N GLU A 284 6.56 -27.49 -30.44
CA GLU A 284 5.56 -26.41 -30.50
C GLU A 284 4.11 -26.91 -30.36
N VAL A 285 3.28 -26.09 -29.72
CA VAL A 285 1.84 -26.31 -29.57
C VAL A 285 1.13 -26.05 -30.91
N VAL A 286 0.15 -26.90 -31.23
CA VAL A 286 -0.69 -26.78 -32.43
C VAL A 286 -2.14 -27.14 -32.11
N ALA A 287 -3.10 -26.73 -32.95
CA ALA A 287 -4.53 -26.98 -32.79
C ALA A 287 -4.87 -28.44 -32.40
N ASP A 288 -4.33 -29.42 -33.13
CA ASP A 288 -4.50 -30.87 -32.91
C ASP A 288 -4.01 -31.38 -31.53
N ILE A 289 -3.28 -30.56 -30.76
CA ILE A 289 -2.90 -30.83 -29.38
C ILE A 289 -3.92 -30.22 -28.41
N ILE A 290 -4.37 -29.00 -28.69
CA ILE A 290 -5.34 -28.28 -27.85
C ILE A 290 -6.73 -28.93 -27.93
N GLU A 291 -7.12 -29.48 -29.08
CA GLU A 291 -8.42 -30.16 -29.25
C GLU A 291 -8.49 -31.52 -28.52
N ASP A 292 -7.33 -32.12 -28.21
CA ASP A 292 -7.23 -33.43 -27.54
C ASP A 292 -7.41 -33.26 -26.01
N GLU A 293 -8.62 -33.48 -25.52
CA GLU A 293 -8.96 -33.38 -24.09
C GLU A 293 -8.05 -34.24 -23.19
N ILE A 294 -7.59 -35.40 -23.67
CA ILE A 294 -6.71 -36.28 -22.90
C ILE A 294 -5.36 -35.60 -22.71
N ARG A 295 -4.77 -35.05 -23.79
CA ARG A 295 -3.52 -34.27 -23.69
C ARG A 295 -3.65 -33.02 -22.84
N MET A 296 -4.81 -32.34 -22.88
CA MET A 296 -5.08 -31.18 -22.01
C MET A 296 -5.13 -31.57 -20.53
N ARG A 297 -5.69 -32.74 -20.19
CA ARG A 297 -5.69 -33.26 -18.81
C ARG A 297 -4.31 -33.78 -18.38
N GLU A 298 -3.55 -34.42 -19.27
CA GLU A 298 -2.17 -34.83 -19.01
C GLU A 298 -1.24 -33.62 -18.78
N PHE A 299 -1.36 -32.57 -19.60
CA PHE A 299 -0.62 -31.32 -19.44
C PHE A 299 -1.04 -30.55 -18.18
N ALA A 300 -2.33 -30.50 -17.86
CA ALA A 300 -2.82 -29.91 -16.62
C ALA A 300 -2.24 -30.61 -15.39
N ALA A 301 -2.15 -31.94 -15.38
CA ALA A 301 -1.51 -32.70 -14.31
C ALA A 301 0.01 -32.46 -14.20
N TYR A 302 0.69 -32.16 -15.31
CA TYR A 302 2.09 -31.72 -15.34
C TYR A 302 2.24 -30.30 -14.75
N LEU A 303 1.41 -29.33 -15.15
CA LEU A 303 1.41 -27.97 -14.60
C LEU A 303 1.15 -27.97 -13.09
N HIS A 304 0.11 -28.69 -12.63
CA HIS A 304 -0.21 -28.87 -11.20
C HIS A 304 0.90 -29.55 -10.39
N LYS A 305 1.84 -30.25 -11.04
CA LYS A 305 2.98 -30.88 -10.36
C LYS A 305 4.15 -29.91 -10.19
N ASN A 306 4.40 -29.05 -11.18
CA ASN A 306 5.58 -28.19 -11.23
C ASN A 306 5.33 -26.79 -10.64
N ILE A 307 4.14 -26.22 -10.84
CA ILE A 307 3.80 -24.85 -10.45
C ILE A 307 2.87 -24.88 -9.24
N LYS A 308 3.21 -24.10 -8.20
CA LYS A 308 2.46 -24.01 -6.94
C LYS A 308 2.28 -22.53 -6.51
N PRO A 309 1.16 -21.89 -6.88
CA PRO A 309 0.83 -20.55 -6.38
C PRO A 309 0.54 -20.56 -4.88
N LYS A 310 0.67 -19.39 -4.25
CA LYS A 310 0.71 -19.21 -2.80
C LYS A 310 -0.30 -18.19 -2.29
N ILE A 311 -0.77 -17.26 -3.13
CA ILE A 311 -1.80 -16.26 -2.77
C ILE A 311 -3.17 -16.70 -3.31
N LEU A 312 -4.18 -16.77 -2.43
CA LEU A 312 -5.55 -17.09 -2.82
C LEU A 312 -6.31 -15.81 -3.24
N SER A 313 -6.29 -15.51 -4.55
CA SER A 313 -6.86 -14.28 -5.13
C SER A 313 -8.35 -14.37 -5.53
N GLU A 314 -9.06 -15.42 -5.11
CA GLU A 314 -10.41 -15.81 -5.56
C GLU A 314 -11.19 -16.63 -4.51
N MET A 315 -12.49 -16.84 -4.74
CA MET A 315 -13.37 -17.54 -3.80
C MET A 315 -13.23 -19.07 -3.88
N ALA A 316 -12.45 -19.64 -2.97
CA ALA A 316 -12.46 -21.09 -2.68
C ALA A 316 -13.32 -21.41 -1.44
N ALA A 317 -13.74 -22.68 -1.31
CA ALA A 317 -14.51 -23.19 -0.18
C ALA A 317 -13.83 -24.42 0.42
N PHE A 318 -13.63 -24.43 1.74
CA PHE A 318 -13.07 -25.55 2.50
C PHE A 318 -14.15 -26.26 3.32
N TYR A 319 -13.95 -27.56 3.57
CA TYR A 319 -14.90 -28.39 4.32
C TYR A 319 -14.19 -29.05 5.53
N PRO A 320 -14.90 -29.29 6.65
CA PRO A 320 -14.28 -29.74 7.88
C PRO A 320 -13.69 -31.15 7.74
N GLY A 321 -12.42 -31.31 8.13
CA GLY A 321 -11.69 -32.58 8.03
C GLY A 321 -10.97 -32.79 6.69
N GLN A 322 -10.91 -31.79 5.82
CA GLN A 322 -10.02 -31.76 4.66
C GLN A 322 -8.67 -31.11 5.01
N GLU A 323 -7.68 -31.32 4.15
CA GLU A 323 -6.45 -30.52 4.11
C GLU A 323 -6.77 -29.06 3.70
N PRO A 324 -5.91 -28.07 4.04
CA PRO A 324 -6.08 -26.69 3.63
C PRO A 324 -6.22 -26.50 2.11
N ILE A 325 -6.89 -25.42 1.70
CA ILE A 325 -7.05 -25.02 0.30
C ILE A 325 -5.67 -24.88 -0.37
N GLU A 326 -5.38 -25.84 -1.25
CA GLU A 326 -4.39 -25.70 -2.31
C GLU A 326 -4.88 -24.63 -3.29
N VAL A 327 -4.09 -23.57 -3.46
CA VAL A 327 -4.45 -22.41 -4.29
C VAL A 327 -4.72 -22.87 -5.73
N PRO A 328 -5.88 -22.52 -6.32
CA PRO A 328 -6.20 -22.89 -7.70
C PRO A 328 -5.15 -22.37 -8.69
N LEU A 329 -4.66 -23.26 -9.56
CA LEU A 329 -3.70 -22.89 -10.59
C LEU A 329 -4.42 -22.24 -11.77
N SER A 330 -4.03 -21.02 -12.14
CA SER A 330 -4.64 -20.28 -13.25
C SER A 330 -3.60 -19.70 -14.19
N VAL A 331 -3.99 -19.58 -15.47
CA VAL A 331 -3.33 -18.71 -16.45
C VAL A 331 -4.11 -17.39 -16.48
N ARG A 332 -3.41 -16.26 -16.57
CA ARG A 332 -4.03 -14.94 -16.71
C ARG A 332 -3.30 -14.15 -17.78
N PHE A 333 -3.98 -13.24 -18.47
CA PHE A 333 -3.34 -12.48 -19.54
C PHE A 333 -2.39 -11.42 -18.99
N MET A 334 -2.76 -10.70 -17.94
CA MET A 334 -1.93 -9.64 -17.34
C MET A 334 -1.97 -9.71 -15.79
N PRO A 335 -1.52 -10.83 -15.18
CA PRO A 335 -1.83 -11.21 -13.80
C PRO A 335 -1.52 -10.17 -12.71
N GLN A 336 -2.33 -10.13 -11.66
CA GLN A 336 -2.04 -9.35 -10.45
C GLN A 336 -0.71 -9.81 -9.79
N ARG A 337 -0.02 -8.88 -9.11
CA ARG A 337 1.36 -9.09 -8.65
C ARG A 337 1.44 -9.83 -7.31
N PHE A 338 2.51 -10.59 -7.10
CA PHE A 338 2.80 -11.22 -5.82
C PHE A 338 3.34 -10.18 -4.84
N VAL A 339 2.52 -9.79 -3.85
CA VAL A 339 2.94 -8.93 -2.74
C VAL A 339 3.12 -9.75 -1.45
N PRO A 340 4.25 -9.57 -0.71
CA PRO A 340 4.64 -10.43 0.40
C PRO A 340 3.63 -10.49 1.55
N ASP A 341 2.94 -9.39 1.84
CA ASP A 341 1.92 -9.31 2.90
C ASP A 341 0.62 -10.04 2.54
N SER A 342 0.20 -10.07 1.27
CA SER A 342 -0.98 -10.86 0.86
C SER A 342 -0.73 -12.38 0.99
N TYR A 343 0.52 -12.83 0.83
CA TYR A 343 0.89 -14.21 1.16
C TYR A 343 0.91 -14.45 2.67
N ILE A 344 1.50 -13.55 3.46
CA ILE A 344 1.45 -13.59 4.93
C ILE A 344 0.00 -13.66 5.43
N PHE A 345 -0.90 -12.89 4.84
CA PHE A 345 -2.34 -12.89 5.16
C PHE A 345 -3.01 -14.21 4.76
N THR A 346 -2.82 -14.69 3.52
CA THR A 346 -3.35 -15.97 3.05
C THR A 346 -2.96 -17.11 4.01
N GLU A 347 -1.74 -17.08 4.53
CA GLU A 347 -1.21 -18.12 5.40
C GLU A 347 -1.61 -18.00 6.88
N LEU A 348 -2.18 -16.87 7.30
CA LEU A 348 -2.50 -16.57 8.69
C LEU A 348 -4.01 -16.43 8.99
N VAL A 349 -4.90 -16.72 8.04
CA VAL A 349 -6.36 -16.71 8.24
C VAL A 349 -6.97 -18.11 8.28
N ALA A 350 -8.29 -18.17 8.49
CA ALA A 350 -9.13 -19.38 8.40
C ALA A 350 -8.80 -20.24 7.15
N ASP A 351 -9.15 -21.53 7.20
CA ASP A 351 -8.54 -22.64 6.45
C ASP A 351 -7.18 -23.09 7.03
N ARG A 352 -6.23 -22.17 7.28
CA ARG A 352 -4.89 -22.51 7.84
C ARG A 352 -4.77 -22.25 9.34
N VAL A 353 -5.31 -21.14 9.82
CA VAL A 353 -5.38 -20.76 11.25
C VAL A 353 -6.84 -20.83 11.69
N THR A 354 -7.18 -21.90 12.39
CA THR A 354 -8.56 -22.38 12.52
C THR A 354 -9.22 -21.93 13.83
N THR A 355 -9.55 -22.86 14.73
CA THR A 355 -10.47 -22.61 15.85
C THR A 355 -9.88 -21.65 16.89
N TYR A 356 -10.64 -20.62 17.25
CA TYR A 356 -10.30 -19.72 18.37
C TYR A 356 -10.38 -20.45 19.70
N GLN A 357 -9.30 -20.43 20.47
CA GLN A 357 -9.15 -21.11 21.77
C GLN A 357 -9.35 -20.16 22.97
N GLY A 358 -9.38 -18.85 22.73
CA GLY A 358 -9.47 -17.85 23.80
C GLY A 358 -10.87 -17.61 24.37
N SER A 359 -10.90 -17.02 25.56
CA SER A 359 -12.12 -16.74 26.34
C SER A 359 -12.48 -15.25 26.44
N ARG A 360 -11.76 -14.38 25.72
CA ARG A 360 -11.88 -12.92 25.81
C ARG A 360 -13.27 -12.39 25.42
N ASP A 361 -13.66 -11.30 26.08
CA ASP A 361 -14.80 -10.45 25.74
C ASP A 361 -14.39 -8.97 25.96
N PRO A 362 -14.40 -8.09 24.94
CA PRO A 362 -14.73 -8.37 23.53
C PRO A 362 -13.78 -9.42 22.91
N ARG A 363 -14.25 -10.05 21.83
CA ARG A 363 -13.43 -10.95 21.01
C ARG A 363 -12.32 -10.16 20.29
N PRO A 364 -11.15 -10.77 20.02
CA PRO A 364 -10.06 -10.10 19.32
C PRO A 364 -10.46 -9.71 17.90
N PHE A 365 -9.78 -8.71 17.32
CA PHE A 365 -10.18 -8.10 16.05
C PHE A 365 -10.25 -9.12 14.90
N THR A 366 -9.30 -10.05 14.85
CA THR A 366 -9.18 -11.09 13.82
C THR A 366 -10.31 -12.13 13.82
N TRP A 367 -11.18 -12.13 14.83
CA TRP A 367 -12.22 -13.13 15.05
C TRP A 367 -13.42 -12.98 14.11
N GLY A 368 -14.02 -14.11 13.75
CA GLY A 368 -15.35 -14.19 13.14
C GLY A 368 -16.02 -15.55 13.36
N MET A 369 -17.35 -15.59 13.24
CA MET A 369 -18.14 -16.81 13.31
C MET A 369 -18.40 -17.34 11.89
N THR A 370 -17.88 -18.53 11.58
CA THR A 370 -18.14 -19.25 10.33
C THR A 370 -19.19 -20.34 10.54
N GLN A 371 -19.62 -21.02 9.46
CA GLN A 371 -20.44 -22.24 9.58
C GLN A 371 -19.72 -23.38 10.31
N LEU A 372 -18.39 -23.32 10.41
CA LEU A 372 -17.52 -24.29 11.07
C LEU A 372 -17.10 -23.83 12.49
N GLY A 373 -17.67 -22.74 13.00
CA GLY A 373 -17.40 -22.18 14.32
C GLY A 373 -16.50 -20.94 14.31
N PRO A 374 -15.98 -20.53 15.48
CA PRO A 374 -15.19 -19.31 15.63
C PRO A 374 -13.77 -19.50 15.06
N MET A 375 -13.40 -18.70 14.07
CA MET A 375 -12.11 -18.80 13.35
C MET A 375 -11.43 -17.43 13.16
N ARG A 376 -10.14 -17.45 12.75
CA ARG A 376 -9.36 -16.25 12.41
C ARG A 376 -9.71 -15.76 11.00
N VAL A 377 -10.90 -15.22 10.81
CA VAL A 377 -11.39 -14.82 9.47
C VAL A 377 -10.80 -13.51 8.94
N PHE A 378 -10.01 -12.79 9.76
CA PHE A 378 -9.26 -11.60 9.35
C PHE A 378 -7.79 -11.68 9.77
N PRO A 379 -6.86 -11.12 8.98
CA PRO A 379 -5.52 -10.76 9.42
C PRO A 379 -5.52 -9.35 10.04
N ARG A 380 -4.33 -8.81 10.31
CA ARG A 380 -4.09 -7.42 10.73
C ARG A 380 -2.82 -6.89 10.06
N GLY A 381 -2.68 -5.58 9.82
CA GLY A 381 -1.40 -4.99 9.41
C GLY A 381 -0.23 -5.33 10.36
N LEU A 382 -0.56 -5.54 11.65
CA LEU A 382 0.38 -6.05 12.65
C LEU A 382 0.99 -7.43 12.33
N ASP A 383 0.29 -8.32 11.61
CA ASP A 383 0.83 -9.63 11.21
C ASP A 383 2.06 -9.45 10.29
N VAL A 384 1.99 -8.52 9.34
CA VAL A 384 3.10 -8.18 8.43
C VAL A 384 4.32 -7.71 9.21
N MET A 385 4.10 -6.77 10.14
CA MET A 385 5.17 -6.20 10.97
C MET A 385 5.75 -7.26 11.93
N ALA A 386 4.92 -8.14 12.49
CA ALA A 386 5.36 -9.25 13.32
C ALA A 386 6.23 -10.26 12.54
N VAL A 387 5.88 -10.58 11.28
CA VAL A 387 6.70 -11.41 10.38
C VAL A 387 8.03 -10.71 10.05
N LEU A 388 8.03 -9.39 9.86
CA LEU A 388 9.24 -8.55 9.79
C LEU A 388 9.99 -8.43 11.14
N ARG A 389 9.67 -9.28 12.12
CA ARG A 389 10.24 -9.33 13.48
C ARG A 389 10.16 -7.98 14.21
N TRP A 390 9.08 -7.21 14.06
CA TRP A 390 8.74 -6.14 15.00
C TRP A 390 8.20 -6.78 16.29
N THR A 391 9.00 -6.71 17.36
CA THR A 391 8.68 -7.31 18.66
C THR A 391 7.41 -6.73 19.27
N GLU A 392 7.22 -5.41 19.18
CA GLU A 392 6.04 -4.75 19.72
C GLU A 392 4.77 -5.10 18.94
N ALA A 393 4.84 -5.32 17.62
CA ALA A 393 3.69 -5.77 16.84
C ALA A 393 3.22 -7.18 17.26
N LEU A 394 4.16 -8.12 17.44
CA LEU A 394 3.86 -9.46 17.94
C LEU A 394 3.37 -9.46 19.39
N LYS A 395 3.86 -8.51 20.21
CA LYS A 395 3.38 -8.30 21.58
C LYS A 395 1.94 -7.78 21.57
N ILE A 396 1.61 -6.76 20.79
CA ILE A 396 0.23 -6.24 20.65
C ILE A 396 -0.74 -7.35 20.18
N LEU A 397 -0.38 -8.17 19.19
CA LEU A 397 -1.22 -9.29 18.75
C LEU A 397 -1.51 -10.29 19.89
N LYS A 398 -0.54 -10.56 20.77
CA LYS A 398 -0.71 -11.44 21.95
C LYS A 398 -1.48 -10.77 23.08
N ASP A 399 -1.20 -9.49 23.33
CA ASP A 399 -1.83 -8.68 24.37
C ASP A 399 -3.32 -8.41 24.05
N GLU A 400 -3.69 -8.26 22.76
CA GLU A 400 -5.09 -8.09 22.32
C GLU A 400 -5.80 -9.44 22.04
N GLY A 401 -5.05 -10.52 21.75
CA GLY A 401 -5.56 -11.91 21.69
C GLY A 401 -5.68 -12.52 20.29
N ASP A 402 -5.18 -11.83 19.28
CA ASP A 402 -5.21 -12.23 17.86
C ASP A 402 -4.36 -13.46 17.53
N THR A 403 -3.57 -13.97 18.47
CA THR A 403 -2.77 -15.21 18.31
C THR A 403 -3.40 -16.45 18.94
N GLU A 404 -4.55 -16.35 19.62
CA GLU A 404 -5.13 -17.44 20.43
C GLU A 404 -5.94 -18.46 19.58
N TYR A 405 -5.36 -18.93 18.48
CA TYR A 405 -6.01 -19.82 17.50
C TYR A 405 -5.19 -21.08 17.21
N THR A 406 -5.89 -22.20 16.92
CA THR A 406 -5.25 -23.44 16.47
C THR A 406 -4.49 -23.21 15.14
N GLY A 407 -3.21 -23.57 15.12
CA GLY A 407 -2.33 -23.44 13.95
C GLY A 407 -1.55 -22.12 13.86
N TYR A 408 -1.88 -21.10 14.66
CA TYR A 408 -1.28 -19.76 14.54
C TYR A 408 0.25 -19.77 14.65
N ASP A 409 0.83 -20.30 15.73
CA ASP A 409 2.28 -20.20 15.98
C ASP A 409 3.12 -20.93 14.91
N GLU A 410 2.63 -22.05 14.39
CA GLU A 410 3.31 -22.82 13.33
C GLU A 410 3.31 -22.06 11.99
N GLN A 411 2.15 -21.52 11.61
CA GLN A 411 1.99 -20.73 10.39
C GLN A 411 2.73 -19.38 10.47
N PHE A 412 2.74 -18.76 11.65
CA PHE A 412 3.53 -17.55 11.91
C PHE A 412 5.04 -17.81 11.76
N GLU A 413 5.60 -18.84 12.41
CA GLU A 413 7.01 -19.18 12.21
C GLU A 413 7.30 -19.76 10.82
N LYS A 414 6.31 -20.28 10.07
CA LYS A 414 6.44 -20.59 8.63
C LYS A 414 6.66 -19.31 7.81
N MET A 415 5.82 -18.29 7.99
CA MET A 415 5.94 -17.00 7.27
C MET A 415 7.23 -16.25 7.62
N VAL A 416 7.59 -16.22 8.90
CA VAL A 416 8.87 -15.70 9.38
C VAL A 416 10.06 -16.40 8.72
N ARG A 417 10.07 -17.75 8.67
CA ARG A 417 11.16 -18.51 8.03
C ARG A 417 11.21 -18.28 6.53
N TRP A 418 10.06 -18.20 5.87
CA TRP A 418 9.98 -17.85 4.45
C TRP A 418 10.58 -16.47 4.18
N TYR A 419 10.11 -15.42 4.86
CA TYR A 419 10.63 -14.06 4.63
C TYR A 419 12.13 -13.95 4.99
N ALA A 420 12.60 -14.69 6.00
CA ALA A 420 14.02 -14.78 6.34
C ALA A 420 14.85 -15.52 5.28
N SER A 421 14.27 -16.47 4.55
CA SER A 421 14.96 -17.25 3.50
C SER A 421 15.19 -16.49 2.20
N LEU A 422 14.40 -15.45 1.91
CA LEU A 422 14.56 -14.61 0.71
C LEU A 422 16.00 -14.07 0.60
N SER A 423 16.57 -14.15 -0.60
CA SER A 423 17.88 -13.59 -0.90
C SER A 423 17.85 -12.05 -0.90
N ALA A 424 19.05 -11.46 -0.90
CA ALA A 424 19.19 -10.01 -1.04
C ALA A 424 18.82 -9.48 -2.44
N ALA A 425 18.62 -10.37 -3.43
CA ALA A 425 18.08 -10.00 -4.74
C ALA A 425 16.55 -9.99 -4.71
N GLU A 426 15.91 -11.05 -4.18
CA GLU A 426 14.45 -11.14 -4.04
C GLU A 426 13.89 -9.98 -3.20
N ARG A 427 14.52 -9.63 -2.07
CA ARG A 427 14.14 -8.46 -1.25
C ARG A 427 14.33 -7.10 -1.94
N ARG A 428 14.90 -7.05 -3.14
CA ARG A 428 15.06 -5.82 -3.94
C ARG A 428 14.57 -5.94 -5.38
N SER A 429 13.78 -6.99 -5.66
CA SER A 429 13.18 -7.29 -6.96
C SER A 429 12.23 -6.20 -7.46
N SER A 430 11.55 -5.51 -6.55
CA SER A 430 10.66 -4.38 -6.87
C SER A 430 10.76 -3.24 -5.86
N VAL A 431 10.17 -2.09 -6.19
CA VAL A 431 9.99 -0.95 -5.25
C VAL A 431 9.20 -1.37 -4.01
N TYR A 432 8.14 -2.16 -4.19
CA TYR A 432 7.33 -2.71 -3.09
C TYR A 432 8.16 -3.56 -2.12
N TYR A 433 9.00 -4.47 -2.62
CA TYR A 433 9.91 -5.25 -1.78
C TYR A 433 10.97 -4.40 -1.07
N ARG A 434 11.46 -3.33 -1.73
CA ARG A 434 12.41 -2.38 -1.12
C ARG A 434 11.78 -1.63 0.05
N TRP A 435 10.49 -1.32 0.00
CA TRP A 435 9.74 -0.74 1.12
C TRP A 435 9.76 -1.62 2.37
N PHE A 436 9.74 -2.94 2.20
CA PHE A 436 9.87 -3.89 3.31
C PHE A 436 11.30 -3.90 3.89
N GLU A 437 12.35 -3.62 3.08
CA GLU A 437 13.68 -3.29 3.62
C GLU A 437 13.66 -1.94 4.37
N LEU A 438 12.95 -0.90 3.88
CA LEU A 438 12.80 0.38 4.58
C LEU A 438 12.15 0.21 5.96
N PHE A 439 11.07 -0.57 6.08
CA PHE A 439 10.48 -0.91 7.39
C PHE A 439 11.46 -1.66 8.29
N ALA A 440 12.20 -2.63 7.74
CA ALA A 440 13.19 -3.40 8.49
C ALA A 440 14.36 -2.54 9.00
N ALA A 441 14.78 -1.51 8.25
CA ALA A 441 15.76 -0.52 8.67
C ALA A 441 15.19 0.53 9.63
N TYR A 442 13.96 1.01 9.41
CA TYR A 442 13.35 2.00 10.29
C TYR A 442 13.06 1.45 11.68
N LYS A 443 12.69 0.16 11.80
CA LYS A 443 12.66 -0.56 13.09
C LYS A 443 13.95 -0.39 13.89
N GLN A 444 15.10 -0.40 13.20
CA GLN A 444 16.46 -0.26 13.75
C GLN A 444 16.89 1.20 13.99
N SER A 445 15.98 2.17 13.85
CA SER A 445 16.26 3.56 14.26
C SER A 445 16.12 3.73 15.77
N ASP A 446 17.05 4.48 16.36
CA ASP A 446 17.11 4.73 17.79
C ASP A 446 16.00 5.70 18.23
N ALA A 447 15.48 5.51 19.45
CA ALA A 447 14.60 6.48 20.07
C ALA A 447 15.39 7.78 20.39
N PRO A 448 14.78 8.98 20.24
CA PRO A 448 15.36 10.21 20.77
C PRO A 448 15.73 10.04 22.24
N ALA A 449 16.90 10.52 22.67
CA ALA A 449 17.56 10.10 23.91
C ALA A 449 16.80 10.37 25.25
N LYS A 450 15.61 10.97 25.21
CA LYS A 450 14.69 11.14 26.34
C LYS A 450 13.31 10.49 26.13
N ALA A 451 12.97 10.06 24.91
CA ALA A 451 11.76 9.33 24.60
C ALA A 451 11.75 7.94 25.27
N ASP A 452 10.57 7.40 25.51
CA ASP A 452 10.38 6.04 25.97
C ASP A 452 10.46 5.04 24.81
N GLU A 453 11.20 3.95 25.00
CA GLU A 453 11.53 3.01 23.93
C GLU A 453 10.29 2.24 23.45
N GLU A 454 9.40 1.79 24.34
CA GLU A 454 8.16 1.09 23.94
C GLU A 454 7.18 2.07 23.28
N ALA A 455 7.04 3.28 23.84
CA ALA A 455 6.19 4.30 23.22
C ALA A 455 6.73 4.75 21.84
N TRP A 456 8.05 4.89 21.69
CA TRP A 456 8.67 5.26 20.42
C TRP A 456 8.63 4.12 19.39
N ASP A 457 8.80 2.86 19.80
CA ASP A 457 8.54 1.70 18.94
C ASP A 457 7.10 1.69 18.42
N ARG A 458 6.11 2.08 19.25
CA ARG A 458 4.72 2.28 18.79
C ARG A 458 4.56 3.47 17.84
N LYS A 459 5.30 4.57 18.01
CA LYS A 459 5.36 5.67 17.01
C LYS A 459 5.94 5.17 15.69
N LYS A 460 7.07 4.46 15.73
CA LYS A 460 7.71 3.87 14.55
C LYS A 460 6.79 2.86 13.85
N LEU A 461 6.05 2.06 14.62
CA LEU A 461 5.06 1.10 14.11
C LEU A 461 3.84 1.81 13.50
N THR A 462 3.37 2.92 14.08
CA THR A 462 2.32 3.77 13.49
C THR A 462 2.75 4.35 12.15
N THR A 463 3.99 4.85 12.07
CA THR A 463 4.60 5.37 10.83
C THR A 463 4.70 4.26 9.77
N ALA A 464 5.19 3.08 10.16
CA ALA A 464 5.36 1.94 9.26
C ALA A 464 4.02 1.37 8.77
N LEU A 465 2.99 1.28 9.62
CA LEU A 465 1.66 0.81 9.24
C LEU A 465 0.91 1.82 8.38
N ALA A 466 1.02 3.12 8.67
CA ALA A 466 0.44 4.15 7.81
C ALA A 466 1.15 4.23 6.45
N SER A 467 2.48 4.16 6.39
CA SER A 467 3.22 4.08 5.13
C SER A 467 3.05 2.71 4.42
N TRP A 468 2.65 1.65 5.13
CA TRP A 468 2.20 0.41 4.50
C TRP A 468 0.75 0.51 3.99
N ALA A 469 -0.13 1.29 4.64
CA ALA A 469 -1.43 1.65 4.09
C ALA A 469 -1.28 2.54 2.84
N GLU A 470 -0.34 3.48 2.83
CA GLU A 470 0.09 4.21 1.62
C GLU A 470 0.69 3.27 0.57
N LEU A 471 1.54 2.30 0.94
CA LEU A 471 2.10 1.34 -0.03
C LEU A 471 1.04 0.36 -0.58
N ARG A 472 0.04 0.00 0.23
CA ARG A 472 -1.11 -0.80 -0.21
C ARG A 472 -2.08 0.02 -1.03
N HIS A 473 -2.19 1.33 -0.75
CA HIS A 473 -2.82 2.29 -1.64
C HIS A 473 -2.10 2.33 -2.97
N ASP A 474 -0.76 2.47 -2.94
CA ASP A 474 0.20 2.23 -4.02
C ASP A 474 0.23 0.78 -4.54
N ALA A 475 -0.79 -0.03 -4.25
CA ALA A 475 -1.12 -1.26 -4.97
C ALA A 475 -2.63 -1.47 -5.25
N ILE A 476 -3.52 -0.51 -4.97
CA ILE A 476 -4.98 -0.60 -5.22
C ILE A 476 -5.32 -0.55 -6.71
N LEU A 477 -4.55 0.23 -7.49
CA LEU A 477 -4.90 0.69 -8.85
C LEU A 477 -5.90 1.89 -8.95
N TYR A 478 -6.17 2.74 -7.94
CA TYR A 478 -6.46 4.22 -8.10
C TYR A 478 -7.95 4.84 -8.36
N ALA A 479 -8.28 6.15 -7.98
CA ALA A 479 -9.43 7.11 -7.56
C ALA A 479 -9.35 8.71 -7.88
N LYS A 480 -9.91 9.74 -7.14
CA LYS A 480 -9.86 11.24 -7.49
C LYS A 480 -9.58 12.31 -6.36
N GLN A 481 -10.39 13.40 -6.25
CA GLN A 481 -10.12 14.85 -5.93
C GLN A 481 -11.47 15.67 -5.90
N SER A 482 -11.72 17.01 -6.10
CA SER A 482 -11.03 18.33 -6.31
C SER A 482 -12.05 19.52 -6.12
N TYR A 483 -11.67 20.83 -6.14
CA TYR A 483 -12.39 22.02 -6.76
C TYR A 483 -11.83 23.46 -6.43
N THR A 484 -12.10 24.40 -7.34
CA THR A 484 -11.61 25.79 -7.65
C THR A 484 -12.07 26.95 -6.70
N ALA A 485 -11.55 28.21 -6.66
CA ALA A 485 -10.22 28.88 -6.74
C ALA A 485 -10.37 30.45 -6.59
N LEU A 486 -9.27 31.26 -6.62
CA LEU A 486 -9.25 32.75 -6.72
C LEU A 486 -8.00 33.25 -7.49
N GLY A 487 -7.98 34.46 -8.06
CA GLY A 487 -6.84 35.03 -8.80
C GLY A 487 -6.41 36.46 -8.40
N MET A 488 -5.20 36.88 -8.78
CA MET A 488 -4.61 38.20 -8.49
C MET A 488 -3.76 38.73 -9.67
N ALA A 489 -3.31 39.99 -9.58
CA ALA A 489 -2.41 40.66 -10.52
C ALA A 489 -1.22 41.30 -9.80
N ALA A 490 -0.07 41.44 -10.48
CA ALA A 490 1.07 42.23 -10.01
C ALA A 490 0.75 43.74 -10.10
N PRO A 491 1.36 44.59 -9.24
CA PRO A 491 2.67 45.16 -9.58
C PRO A 491 3.60 45.28 -8.31
N PRO A 492 4.51 46.27 -8.10
CA PRO A 492 5.92 45.89 -7.92
C PRO A 492 6.65 46.53 -6.70
N GLY A 493 7.91 46.14 -6.51
CA GLY A 493 8.91 47.00 -5.85
C GLY A 493 9.50 46.46 -4.54
N ASP A 494 10.82 46.56 -4.46
CA ASP A 494 11.68 46.05 -3.40
C ASP A 494 11.42 46.69 -2.01
N GLU A 495 11.52 45.89 -0.94
CA GLU A 495 12.02 46.35 0.36
C GLU A 495 12.68 45.16 1.10
N GLU A 496 13.78 45.41 1.83
CA GLU A 496 14.59 44.35 2.46
C GLU A 496 13.96 43.83 3.77
N THR A 497 13.73 42.52 3.88
CA THR A 497 13.35 41.88 5.15
C THR A 497 14.56 41.69 6.07
N PRO A 498 14.46 41.97 7.39
CA PRO A 498 15.51 41.64 8.35
C PRO A 498 15.77 40.12 8.44
N PRO A 499 16.99 39.69 8.83
CA PRO A 499 17.29 38.27 9.01
C PRO A 499 16.44 37.66 10.17
N PRO A 500 15.95 36.42 10.03
CA PRO A 500 15.15 35.75 11.05
C PRO A 500 15.96 35.35 12.30
N PRO A 501 15.30 35.06 13.43
CA PRO A 501 15.95 34.55 14.64
C PRO A 501 16.54 33.14 14.43
N LEU A 502 17.39 32.68 15.37
CA LEU A 502 18.19 31.47 15.18
C LEU A 502 17.35 30.18 15.06
N HIS A 503 17.27 29.66 13.84
CA HIS A 503 16.48 28.50 13.43
C HIS A 503 17.06 27.16 13.92
N LEU A 504 16.88 26.77 15.18
CA LEU A 504 17.30 25.44 15.67
C LEU A 504 16.45 24.31 15.08
N ALA A 505 17.08 23.23 14.62
CA ALA A 505 16.40 22.03 14.10
C ALA A 505 17.22 20.75 14.31
N VAL A 506 16.55 19.60 14.39
CA VAL A 506 17.16 18.27 14.48
C VAL A 506 16.42 17.26 13.60
N VAL A 507 17.12 16.21 13.16
CA VAL A 507 16.56 15.08 12.40
C VAL A 507 16.42 13.82 13.27
N GLU A 508 15.40 13.01 13.00
CA GLU A 508 15.15 11.70 13.61
C GLU A 508 16.29 10.71 13.28
N GLN A 509 16.68 9.87 14.25
CA GLN A 509 17.90 9.06 14.20
C GLN A 509 17.78 7.78 13.35
N ALA A 510 17.40 7.96 12.08
CA ALA A 510 17.09 6.90 11.13
C ALA A 510 18.12 6.80 9.99
N SER A 511 19.41 7.02 10.26
CA SER A 511 20.53 6.95 9.29
C SER A 511 20.41 5.80 8.28
N LYS A 512 20.18 4.56 8.76
CA LYS A 512 20.04 3.37 7.91
C LYS A 512 18.81 3.42 6.99
N LEU A 513 17.70 3.98 7.46
CA LEU A 513 16.51 4.21 6.62
C LEU A 513 16.85 5.21 5.51
N TYR A 514 17.40 6.38 5.84
CA TYR A 514 17.70 7.43 4.86
C TYR A 514 18.66 6.91 3.76
N ALA A 515 19.70 6.16 4.15
CA ALA A 515 20.63 5.56 3.19
C ALA A 515 19.98 4.53 2.26
N GLN A 516 19.08 3.67 2.78
CA GLN A 516 18.33 2.70 1.95
C GLN A 516 17.26 3.38 1.08
N MET A 517 16.54 4.36 1.62
CA MET A 517 15.53 5.13 0.90
C MET A 517 16.17 5.90 -0.26
N ALA A 518 17.35 6.50 -0.05
CA ALA A 518 18.13 7.13 -1.11
C ALA A 518 18.60 6.12 -2.17
N SER A 519 18.84 4.86 -1.78
CA SER A 519 19.14 3.78 -2.74
C SER A 519 17.92 3.30 -3.51
N CYS A 520 16.72 3.35 -2.90
CA CYS A 520 15.47 3.05 -3.60
C CYS A 520 15.16 4.14 -4.63
N ALA A 521 15.26 5.41 -4.24
CA ALA A 521 15.11 6.56 -5.12
C ALA A 521 16.08 6.51 -6.31
N ARG A 522 17.37 6.21 -6.09
CA ARG A 522 18.34 6.01 -7.19
C ARG A 522 17.94 4.91 -8.16
N THR A 523 17.46 3.76 -7.68
CA THR A 523 17.00 2.70 -8.59
C THR A 523 15.74 3.07 -9.38
N ILE A 524 14.84 3.89 -8.84
CA ILE A 524 13.71 4.41 -9.63
C ILE A 524 14.20 5.41 -10.68
N ALA A 525 15.15 6.29 -10.34
CA ALA A 525 15.79 7.18 -11.32
C ALA A 525 16.55 6.42 -12.43
N GLU A 526 17.21 5.30 -12.08
CA GLU A 526 17.89 4.40 -13.02
C GLU A 526 16.90 3.70 -13.95
N PHE A 527 15.75 3.26 -13.44
CA PHE A 527 14.68 2.65 -14.25
C PHE A 527 13.99 3.66 -15.17
N SER A 528 13.70 4.86 -14.69
CA SER A 528 13.06 5.93 -15.48
C SER A 528 14.00 6.64 -16.46
N ALA A 529 15.22 6.16 -16.70
CA ALA A 529 16.20 6.81 -17.54
C ALA A 529 16.01 6.48 -19.04
N ASN A 530 15.52 7.46 -19.80
CA ASN A 530 15.53 7.47 -21.27
C ASN A 530 16.81 8.12 -21.84
N GLU A 531 16.98 8.13 -23.16
CA GLU A 531 18.14 8.75 -23.82
C GLU A 531 18.15 10.30 -23.71
N ASP A 532 17.02 10.91 -23.36
CA ASP A 532 16.89 12.38 -23.25
C ASP A 532 17.57 12.95 -22.00
N HIS A 533 18.17 14.13 -22.18
CA HIS A 533 18.89 14.82 -21.12
C HIS A 533 17.98 15.54 -20.11
N ASP A 534 16.74 15.90 -20.46
CA ASP A 534 15.75 16.44 -19.52
C ASP A 534 14.74 15.35 -19.18
N ASN A 535 14.71 14.91 -17.92
CA ASN A 535 13.79 13.87 -17.45
C ASN A 535 13.31 14.22 -16.04
N PRO A 536 12.08 14.73 -15.88
CA PRO A 536 11.60 15.25 -14.61
C PRO A 536 11.47 14.16 -13.54
N ILE A 537 11.20 12.91 -13.92
CA ILE A 537 11.10 11.78 -13.00
C ILE A 537 12.49 11.48 -12.40
N ARG A 538 13.44 11.10 -13.26
CA ARG A 538 14.84 10.79 -12.91
C ARG A 538 15.46 11.86 -12.03
N ASP A 539 15.40 13.12 -12.47
CA ASP A 539 16.11 14.22 -11.82
C ASP A 539 15.50 14.57 -10.45
N THR A 540 14.19 14.37 -10.27
CA THR A 540 13.52 14.57 -8.98
C THR A 540 13.90 13.47 -7.98
N TYR A 541 13.94 12.20 -8.41
CA TYR A 541 14.43 11.09 -7.57
C TYR A 541 15.90 11.24 -7.18
N LEU A 542 16.75 11.75 -8.07
CA LEU A 542 18.15 12.04 -7.73
C LEU A 542 18.26 13.17 -6.70
N SER A 543 17.46 14.23 -6.80
CA SER A 543 17.43 15.31 -5.80
C SER A 543 16.86 14.86 -4.44
N PHE A 544 15.89 13.95 -4.44
CA PHE A 544 15.39 13.30 -3.22
C PHE A 544 16.48 12.43 -2.58
N ALA A 545 17.20 11.63 -3.38
CA ALA A 545 18.31 10.81 -2.91
C ALA A 545 19.49 11.64 -2.36
N GLU A 546 19.80 12.80 -2.93
CA GLU A 546 20.77 13.75 -2.37
C GLU A 546 20.30 14.30 -1.01
N THR A 547 19.03 14.72 -0.93
CA THR A 547 18.42 15.24 0.30
C THR A 547 18.46 14.21 1.42
N LEU A 548 18.16 12.94 1.12
CA LEU A 548 18.26 11.82 2.06
C LEU A 548 19.72 11.51 2.47
N ASN A 549 20.68 11.55 1.54
CA ASN A 549 22.10 11.39 1.87
C ASN A 549 22.59 12.49 2.86
N ARG A 550 22.04 13.71 2.76
CA ARG A 550 22.33 14.80 3.72
C ARG A 550 21.62 14.60 5.07
N LEU A 551 20.37 14.15 5.08
CA LEU A 551 19.67 13.77 6.33
C LEU A 551 20.39 12.64 7.09
N ASP A 552 20.87 11.61 6.38
CA ASP A 552 21.73 10.55 6.93
C ASP A 552 23.01 11.11 7.58
N THR A 553 23.69 12.03 6.89
CA THR A 553 24.91 12.67 7.39
C THR A 553 24.66 13.46 8.68
N LEU A 554 23.56 14.25 8.73
CA LEU A 554 23.21 15.05 9.91
C LEU A 554 22.70 14.19 11.08
N ALA A 555 21.97 13.12 10.80
CA ALA A 555 21.57 12.14 11.81
C ALA A 555 22.80 11.48 12.45
N ARG A 556 23.72 10.94 11.64
CA ARG A 556 24.97 10.34 12.15
C ARG A 556 25.79 11.34 12.98
N LYS A 557 25.89 12.60 12.54
CA LYS A 557 26.54 13.69 13.27
C LYS A 557 25.91 13.92 14.66
N GLN A 558 24.58 14.10 14.71
CA GLN A 558 23.84 14.20 15.97
C GLN A 558 24.01 12.96 16.87
N ALA A 559 24.06 11.75 16.28
CA ALA A 559 24.16 10.50 17.03
C ALA A 559 25.53 10.32 17.72
N TYR A 560 26.60 10.87 17.15
CA TYR A 560 27.92 10.96 17.80
C TYR A 560 28.03 12.12 18.81
N GLY A 561 26.96 12.90 19.02
CA GLY A 561 26.96 14.05 19.91
C GLY A 561 27.66 15.30 19.34
N GLU A 562 27.96 15.31 18.04
CA GLU A 562 28.52 16.47 17.37
C GLU A 562 27.44 17.55 17.18
N ALA A 563 27.79 18.80 17.51
CA ALA A 563 26.88 19.93 17.31
C ALA A 563 26.70 20.24 15.81
N LEU A 564 25.48 20.55 15.41
CA LEU A 564 25.20 21.08 14.08
C LEU A 564 25.63 22.55 13.97
N THR A 565 26.00 22.99 12.77
CA THR A 565 26.27 24.40 12.46
C THR A 565 24.97 25.17 12.21
N ALA A 566 25.06 26.50 12.13
CA ALA A 566 23.91 27.34 11.74
C ALA A 566 23.36 26.92 10.37
N ASP A 567 24.23 26.74 9.38
CA ASP A 567 23.91 26.34 8.00
C ASP A 567 23.25 24.95 7.91
N GLU A 568 23.62 24.03 8.80
CA GLU A 568 23.01 22.69 8.89
C GLU A 568 21.62 22.75 9.55
N HIS A 569 21.48 23.53 10.62
CA HIS A 569 20.20 23.82 11.27
C HIS A 569 19.21 24.55 10.33
N GLU A 570 19.68 25.57 9.60
CA GLU A 570 18.90 26.30 8.60
C GLU A 570 18.49 25.41 7.42
N TRP A 571 19.39 24.54 6.95
CA TRP A 571 19.05 23.58 5.89
C TRP A 571 17.98 22.58 6.33
N LEU A 572 18.05 22.07 7.57
CA LEU A 572 17.01 21.22 8.14
C LEU A 572 15.66 21.95 8.20
N TRP A 573 15.64 23.21 8.64
CA TRP A 573 14.43 24.04 8.64
C TRP A 573 13.77 24.19 7.26
N ASN A 574 14.57 24.24 6.20
CA ASN A 574 14.09 24.34 4.82
C ASN A 574 13.79 22.98 4.17
N VAL A 575 14.06 21.84 4.82
CA VAL A 575 13.96 20.53 4.18
C VAL A 575 12.51 20.14 3.88
N ALA A 576 11.54 20.53 4.70
CA ALA A 576 10.13 20.23 4.46
C ALA A 576 9.58 20.93 3.21
N GLY A 577 9.97 22.19 2.97
CA GLY A 577 9.64 22.92 1.73
C GLY A 577 10.36 22.36 0.50
N ARG A 578 11.62 21.91 0.66
CA ARG A 578 12.37 21.21 -0.40
C ARG A 578 11.70 19.88 -0.79
N LEU A 579 11.23 19.13 0.19
CA LEU A 579 10.56 17.84 -0.04
C LEU A 579 9.16 18.00 -0.63
N SER A 580 8.38 19.01 -0.23
CA SER A 580 7.02 19.23 -0.79
C SER A 580 7.02 19.67 -2.26
N TYR A 581 8.11 20.27 -2.74
CA TYR A 581 8.28 20.62 -4.16
C TYR A 581 8.48 19.40 -5.07
N MET A 582 9.08 18.32 -4.57
CA MET A 582 9.43 17.14 -5.35
C MET A 582 8.21 16.42 -5.97
N PRO A 583 7.17 16.00 -5.20
CA PRO A 583 6.00 15.37 -5.78
C PRO A 583 5.16 16.36 -6.63
N ARG A 584 5.14 17.66 -6.28
CA ARG A 584 4.47 18.70 -7.08
C ARG A 584 5.01 18.76 -8.51
N ARG A 585 6.35 18.74 -8.70
CA ARG A 585 6.99 18.69 -10.03
C ARG A 585 6.56 17.48 -10.88
N LEU A 586 6.15 16.37 -10.25
CA LEU A 586 5.66 15.18 -10.96
C LEU A 586 4.16 15.27 -11.26
N GLY A 587 3.35 15.76 -10.31
CA GLY A 587 1.90 15.98 -10.51
C GLY A 587 1.55 17.03 -11.57
N GLU A 588 2.42 18.03 -11.73
CA GLU A 588 2.34 19.03 -12.80
C GLU A 588 2.31 18.42 -14.21
N VAL A 589 3.01 17.29 -14.44
CA VAL A 589 3.10 16.63 -15.75
C VAL A 589 1.77 16.00 -16.16
N VAL A 590 1.19 15.14 -15.30
CA VAL A 590 0.02 14.32 -15.64
C VAL A 590 -1.30 15.10 -15.57
N THR A 591 -1.39 16.09 -14.67
CA THR A 591 -2.69 16.69 -14.30
C THR A 591 -2.67 18.19 -14.01
N GLY A 592 -1.51 18.80 -13.77
CA GLY A 592 -1.43 20.20 -13.35
C GLY A 592 -1.94 20.48 -11.92
N GLU A 593 -2.40 19.46 -11.18
CA GLU A 593 -2.88 19.57 -9.81
C GLU A 593 -2.23 18.49 -8.92
N ALA A 594 -1.62 18.91 -7.81
CA ALA A 594 -1.18 17.97 -6.80
C ALA A 594 -2.35 17.47 -5.95
N ASP A 595 -2.31 16.19 -5.61
CA ASP A 595 -2.92 15.63 -4.41
C ASP A 595 -2.33 16.29 -3.16
N GLU A 596 -3.21 16.79 -2.29
CA GLU A 596 -2.81 17.54 -1.09
C GLU A 596 -3.58 17.08 0.15
N ARG A 597 -3.89 15.78 0.30
CA ARG A 597 -4.30 15.22 1.59
C ARG A 597 -3.67 13.84 1.84
N MET A 598 -2.99 13.74 2.98
CA MET A 598 -2.26 12.58 3.49
C MET A 598 -3.18 11.44 3.96
N ALA A 599 -4.49 11.68 4.05
CA ALA A 599 -5.48 10.71 4.50
C ALA A 599 -6.06 9.91 3.32
N LEU A 600 -5.73 8.63 3.27
CA LEU A 600 -6.15 7.68 2.23
C LEU A 600 -6.55 6.32 2.83
N VAL A 601 -7.22 5.46 2.05
CA VAL A 601 -7.74 4.16 2.50
C VAL A 601 -7.50 3.04 1.48
N ALA A 602 -7.02 1.89 1.94
CA ALA A 602 -6.83 0.68 1.14
C ALA A 602 -7.60 -0.50 1.74
N ASP A 603 -8.37 -1.23 0.92
CA ASP A 603 -8.91 -2.54 1.32
C ASP A 603 -7.89 -3.65 1.04
N VAL A 604 -7.37 -4.26 2.10
CA VAL A 604 -6.19 -5.16 2.03
C VAL A 604 -6.54 -6.64 2.05
N HIS A 605 -7.73 -7.00 2.54
CA HIS A 605 -8.23 -8.37 2.66
C HIS A 605 -9.77 -8.41 2.54
N THR A 606 -10.32 -9.52 2.06
CA THR A 606 -11.78 -9.73 1.88
C THR A 606 -12.19 -11.06 2.50
N ASP A 607 -13.06 -11.03 3.51
CA ASP A 607 -13.65 -12.23 4.11
C ASP A 607 -15.07 -12.50 3.59
N VAL A 608 -15.20 -13.56 2.79
CA VAL A 608 -16.48 -14.02 2.27
C VAL A 608 -17.37 -14.69 3.33
N ASN A 609 -16.84 -15.08 4.50
CA ASN A 609 -17.64 -15.70 5.57
C ASN A 609 -18.54 -14.67 6.27
N THR A 610 -18.01 -13.48 6.55
CA THR A 610 -18.76 -12.36 7.16
C THR A 610 -19.30 -11.35 6.15
N SER A 611 -18.90 -11.46 4.86
CA SER A 611 -19.14 -10.43 3.83
C SER A 611 -18.55 -9.07 4.19
N GLN A 612 -17.37 -9.06 4.81
CA GLN A 612 -16.65 -7.85 5.23
C GLN A 612 -15.24 -7.79 4.61
N VAL A 613 -14.62 -6.62 4.65
CA VAL A 613 -13.27 -6.33 4.18
C VAL A 613 -12.45 -5.70 5.30
N LEU A 614 -11.14 -5.92 5.28
CA LEU A 614 -10.19 -5.17 6.12
C LEU A 614 -9.78 -3.91 5.37
N GLN A 615 -10.02 -2.74 5.97
CA GLN A 615 -9.49 -1.47 5.49
C GLN A 615 -8.40 -0.95 6.42
N GLU A 616 -7.32 -0.51 5.79
CA GLU A 616 -6.13 0.08 6.41
C GLU A 616 -6.03 1.51 5.88
N ALA A 617 -5.83 2.48 6.75
CA ALA A 617 -5.91 3.88 6.36
C ALA A 617 -4.91 4.77 7.10
N SER A 618 -4.34 5.74 6.39
CA SER A 618 -3.75 6.93 6.98
C SER A 618 -4.85 7.95 7.28
N GLY A 619 -4.62 8.84 8.24
CA GLY A 619 -5.45 10.03 8.44
C GLY A 619 -4.63 11.31 8.45
N ASP A 620 -5.31 12.42 8.73
CA ASP A 620 -4.68 13.71 8.92
C ASP A 620 -3.49 13.61 9.90
N PRO A 621 -2.36 14.30 9.63
CA PRO A 621 -1.15 14.16 10.44
C PRO A 621 -1.36 14.65 11.87
N ALA A 622 -0.71 13.96 12.80
CA ALA A 622 -0.52 14.46 14.15
C ALA A 622 0.72 15.37 14.20
N ARG A 623 0.65 16.38 15.05
CA ARG A 623 1.80 17.17 15.47
C ARG A 623 2.51 16.43 16.59
N LEU A 624 3.80 16.19 16.39
CA LEU A 624 4.70 15.59 17.36
C LEU A 624 5.39 16.70 18.14
N TYR A 625 5.33 16.65 19.48
CA TYR A 625 6.22 17.41 20.35
C TYR A 625 7.12 16.42 21.10
N VAL A 626 8.43 16.56 21.00
CA VAL A 626 9.40 15.57 21.48
C VAL A 626 10.58 16.22 22.19
N LEU A 627 11.01 15.62 23.30
CA LEU A 627 12.23 16.03 24.02
C LEU A 627 13.48 15.63 23.25
N VAL A 628 14.29 16.63 22.93
CA VAL A 628 15.56 16.49 22.24
C VAL A 628 16.66 17.22 23.01
N GLU A 629 17.90 16.85 22.74
CA GLU A 629 19.08 17.49 23.34
C GLU A 629 19.90 18.15 22.22
N ILE A 630 20.05 19.48 22.29
CA ILE A 630 20.74 20.30 21.29
C ILE A 630 21.86 21.05 22.01
N GLY A 631 23.13 20.77 21.65
CA GLY A 631 24.28 21.40 22.30
C GLY A 631 24.37 21.17 23.82
N GLY A 632 23.92 20.00 24.31
CA GLY A 632 23.89 19.67 25.74
C GLY A 632 22.76 20.36 26.53
N LYS A 633 21.78 20.98 25.86
CA LYS A 633 20.57 21.55 26.47
C LYS A 633 19.33 20.80 26.01
N LEU A 634 18.37 20.63 26.92
CA LEU A 634 17.06 20.07 26.59
C LEU A 634 16.15 21.10 25.93
N TYR A 635 15.36 20.64 24.98
CA TYR A 635 14.28 21.37 24.33
C TYR A 635 13.11 20.42 24.02
N VAL A 636 11.89 20.95 23.96
CA VAL A 636 10.77 20.32 23.25
C VAL A 636 10.79 20.86 21.82
N ALA A 637 11.01 19.97 20.85
CA ALA A 637 10.98 20.26 19.42
C ALA A 637 9.64 19.85 18.79
N GLN A 638 9.21 20.54 17.72
CA GLN A 638 7.95 20.30 17.02
C GLN A 638 8.18 19.67 15.62
N GLY A 639 7.42 18.63 15.27
CA GLY A 639 7.41 18.00 13.94
C GLY A 639 6.03 17.45 13.55
N GLY A 640 5.96 16.76 12.42
CA GLY A 640 4.77 16.03 11.96
C GLY A 640 4.96 14.50 12.03
N THR A 641 3.86 13.76 12.16
CA THR A 641 3.87 12.28 12.13
C THR A 641 2.52 11.74 11.64
N TYR A 642 2.50 10.51 11.13
CA TYR A 642 1.27 9.87 10.66
C TYR A 642 0.20 9.70 11.74
N THR A 643 -1.05 9.55 11.31
CA THR A 643 -2.06 8.79 12.06
C THR A 643 -2.55 7.60 11.24
N TYR A 644 -2.92 6.51 11.93
CA TYR A 644 -3.24 5.21 11.33
C TYR A 644 -4.55 4.66 11.89
N TYR A 645 -5.31 3.95 11.04
CA TYR A 645 -6.59 3.32 11.34
C TYR A 645 -6.67 1.95 10.67
N GLU A 646 -7.26 0.99 11.38
CA GLU A 646 -7.43 -0.42 10.98
C GLU A 646 -8.88 -0.79 11.33
N PHE A 647 -9.71 -1.15 10.36
CA PHE A 647 -11.14 -1.39 10.60
C PHE A 647 -11.78 -2.36 9.61
N LYS A 648 -12.95 -2.91 9.98
CA LYS A 648 -13.77 -3.76 9.10
C LYS A 648 -14.89 -2.94 8.46
N GLN A 649 -15.08 -3.12 7.16
CA GLN A 649 -16.13 -2.46 6.37
C GLN A 649 -16.95 -3.53 5.60
N PRO A 650 -18.25 -3.32 5.28
CA PRO A 650 -19.01 -4.28 4.47
C PRO A 650 -18.45 -4.39 3.03
N MET A 651 -18.48 -5.59 2.44
CA MET A 651 -18.02 -5.82 1.04
C MET A 651 -18.79 -5.00 0.00
N ALA A 652 -20.04 -4.61 0.28
CA ALA A 652 -20.86 -3.77 -0.59
C ALA A 652 -20.49 -2.27 -0.50
N ASP A 653 -19.86 -1.85 0.60
CA ASP A 653 -19.67 -0.45 1.00
C ASP A 653 -18.17 -0.10 1.15
N ARG A 654 -17.29 -0.74 0.36
CA ARG A 654 -15.84 -0.47 0.37
C ARG A 654 -15.59 1.03 0.17
N LEU A 655 -14.91 1.68 1.10
CA LEU A 655 -14.67 3.13 1.02
C LEU A 655 -13.72 3.51 -0.11
N THR A 656 -13.95 4.68 -0.71
CA THR A 656 -12.96 5.43 -1.48
C THR A 656 -12.31 6.48 -0.58
N ASP A 657 -11.22 7.09 -1.05
CA ASP A 657 -10.52 8.15 -0.31
C ASP A 657 -11.42 9.36 -0.04
N GLU A 658 -12.27 9.74 -0.99
CA GLU A 658 -13.19 10.87 -0.82
C GLU A 658 -14.19 10.60 0.31
N ALA A 659 -14.74 9.38 0.39
CA ALA A 659 -15.64 8.95 1.46
C ALA A 659 -14.92 8.87 2.81
N TRP A 660 -13.69 8.37 2.84
CA TRP A 660 -12.84 8.31 4.04
C TRP A 660 -12.49 9.71 4.57
N GLN A 661 -12.08 10.61 3.67
CA GLN A 661 -11.76 12.01 3.95
C GLN A 661 -12.99 12.80 4.43
N GLU A 662 -14.18 12.48 3.94
CA GLU A 662 -15.47 13.02 4.41
C GLU A 662 -15.81 12.50 5.82
N MET A 663 -15.61 11.20 6.09
CA MET A 663 -15.80 10.60 7.42
C MET A 663 -14.85 11.22 8.46
N LEU A 664 -13.58 11.41 8.12
CA LEU A 664 -12.61 12.14 8.96
C LEU A 664 -13.08 13.57 9.23
N GLY A 665 -13.45 14.32 8.19
CA GLY A 665 -13.90 15.72 8.30
C GLY A 665 -15.18 15.91 9.12
N ARG A 666 -16.01 14.87 9.25
CA ARG A 666 -17.22 14.86 10.09
C ARG A 666 -17.01 14.32 11.51
N GLY A 667 -15.81 13.84 11.86
CA GLY A 667 -15.58 13.13 13.12
C GLY A 667 -16.32 11.78 13.20
N GLN A 668 -16.58 11.16 12.04
CA GLN A 668 -17.32 9.89 11.88
C GLN A 668 -16.40 8.71 11.54
N ALA A 669 -15.08 8.94 11.44
CA ALA A 669 -14.08 7.89 11.28
C ALA A 669 -14.09 6.90 12.48
N PRO A 670 -13.74 5.61 12.27
CA PRO A 670 -13.58 4.65 13.35
C PRO A 670 -12.49 5.07 14.35
N ALA A 671 -12.52 4.46 15.54
CA ALA A 671 -11.47 4.66 16.53
C ALA A 671 -10.11 4.18 16.00
N LYS A 672 -9.04 4.92 16.31
CA LYS A 672 -7.65 4.47 16.07
C LYS A 672 -7.36 3.20 16.90
N PRO A 673 -6.47 2.31 16.45
CA PRO A 673 -6.13 1.07 17.16
C PRO A 673 -5.75 1.33 18.63
N SER A 674 -6.24 0.48 19.53
CA SER A 674 -6.23 0.68 20.99
C SER A 674 -4.86 1.07 21.54
N TRP A 675 -3.82 0.39 21.05
CA TRP A 675 -2.42 0.55 21.44
C TRP A 675 -1.81 1.94 21.09
N THR A 676 -2.38 2.68 20.13
CA THR A 676 -1.94 4.05 19.76
C THR A 676 -2.35 5.11 20.78
N ASN A 677 -3.43 4.89 21.54
CA ASN A 677 -4.01 5.88 22.46
C ASN A 677 -3.07 6.31 23.60
N ALA A 678 -1.99 5.55 23.84
CA ALA A 678 -0.94 5.91 24.78
C ALA A 678 -0.12 7.13 24.34
N LEU A 679 -0.04 7.41 23.03
CA LEU A 679 0.85 8.43 22.45
C LEU A 679 0.26 9.85 22.47
N PHE A 680 -1.07 9.97 22.56
CA PHE A 680 -1.79 11.23 22.50
C PHE A 680 -2.02 11.88 23.87
N GLY A 681 -2.21 13.20 23.88
CA GLY A 681 -2.90 13.92 24.96
C GLY A 681 -4.36 13.46 25.09
N ARG A 682 -4.97 13.67 26.26
CA ARG A 682 -6.37 13.33 26.58
C ARG A 682 -7.03 14.48 27.33
#